data_AF-A0A1M5NBG5-F1
#
_entry.id   AF-A0A1M5NBG5-F1
#
_cell.length_a   1.000
_cell.length_b   1.000
_cell.length_c   1.000
_cell.angle_alpha   90.00
_cell.angle_beta   90.00
_cell.angle_gamma   90.00
#
_symmetry.space_group_name_H-M   'P 1'
#
loop_
_entity.id
_entity.type
_entity.pdbx_description
1 polymer ?
#
loop_
_entity_poly.entity_id
_entity_poly.type
_entity_poly.pdbx_seq_one_letter_code
_entity_poly.pdbx_strand_id
1 'polypeptide(L)'
;MTDLIGMHERYALVPPQTFVDRLTDQWTTAYGNVPSVPLQKLWATMANTYQEAILATATGVKSLWRILWPPTGSGKTLGAKVYAALQAEQNATTAGLREPIGILIVTRLIAQADEMVAAINALAGRQVAVADHTEHRASAEQLNESDVVVITHQAYVNATQTLTSTRDGKWRRLTNWKAGPRLLTIIDEALCNVIEESQVKVDRLGQAIGFIPHDLRASHVAEVEALEKLYEALGHHEGVSAGFGGGACMAWGPEGSSSVKSVDLSALRAAMLKLPYDAYIGKADANERKRIATQINKTLAAAAAVLDQYAYFALKGKEPTLNSSALLVPLDAPGPVVLDATAREDFIYKLMEDRAAIIPTPCGVRNYGSVTLNVAWTRAGVGKGTMVEHAKTRFPRLIQDLTQHLGPERKVFFCVHKSVEHELPDACELPFAKVAKAHWGAVDGSNAYADCDVAVIFGLPFRDAVTWPTNVFFALQGVQGDDWLDNPTWNGHVNLREHMMRRQLSASIIQAINRICCRHVTDDRGGCPPADVFIVLPSGERGEDILAAIRREMPGINVVDWPFDPDGPKARRRGAGTPHGRLLTYMENRAPGRTSMQVIARELGLKQSAKKDLQKNLRSENHPTTLALKAIGVTYEATTGKGRGGSSYLVKAA
;
A
#
# COMPACT_ATOMS: atom_id res chain seq x y z
N MET A 1 9.05 24.17 -33.37
CA MET A 1 10.45 23.93 -32.93
C MET A 1 11.15 25.23 -32.51
N THR A 2 10.76 26.38 -33.07
CA THR A 2 11.25 27.73 -32.68
C THR A 2 10.77 28.21 -31.30
N ASP A 3 9.58 27.82 -30.83
CA ASP A 3 9.07 28.25 -29.52
C ASP A 3 9.74 27.56 -28.31
N LEU A 4 10.35 26.38 -28.51
CA LEU A 4 11.02 25.63 -27.43
C LEU A 4 12.36 26.26 -27.01
N ILE A 5 13.05 26.95 -27.92
CA ILE A 5 14.38 27.53 -27.68
C ILE A 5 14.27 28.71 -26.70
N GLY A 6 13.27 29.59 -26.85
CA GLY A 6 13.06 30.71 -25.94
C GLY A 6 12.58 30.32 -24.53
N MET A 7 11.97 29.13 -24.36
CA MET A 7 11.48 28.68 -23.05
C MET A 7 12.59 28.14 -22.14
N HIS A 8 13.64 27.55 -22.72
CA HIS A 8 14.81 27.11 -21.96
C HIS A 8 15.57 28.29 -21.34
N GLU A 9 15.44 29.47 -21.94
CA GLU A 9 16.05 30.70 -21.46
C GLU A 9 15.20 31.37 -20.36
N ARG A 10 13.88 31.14 -20.36
CA ARG A 10 12.93 31.77 -19.42
C ARG A 10 12.97 31.14 -18.01
N TYR A 11 13.06 29.82 -17.92
CA TYR A 11 12.97 29.09 -16.64
C TYR A 11 14.32 28.60 -16.14
N ALA A 12 14.48 28.52 -14.81
CA ALA A 12 15.68 28.07 -14.14
C ALA A 12 15.91 26.54 -14.25
N LEU A 13 15.94 25.96 -15.45
CA LEU A 13 16.02 24.51 -15.66
C LEU A 13 17.40 23.94 -15.31
N VAL A 14 17.43 22.80 -14.62
CA VAL A 14 18.66 22.03 -14.34
C VAL A 14 19.13 21.29 -15.60
N PRO A 15 20.34 21.53 -16.14
CA PRO A 15 20.83 20.82 -17.32
C PRO A 15 20.94 19.29 -17.08
N PRO A 16 20.57 18.43 -18.04
CA PRO A 16 20.55 16.98 -17.83
C PRO A 16 21.94 16.41 -17.54
N GLN A 17 22.98 16.95 -18.19
CA GLN A 17 24.36 16.51 -17.96
C GLN A 17 24.82 16.85 -16.53
N THR A 18 24.53 18.06 -16.05
CA THR A 18 24.83 18.47 -14.66
C THR A 18 24.17 17.54 -13.65
N PHE A 19 22.92 17.13 -13.91
CA PHE A 19 22.22 16.14 -13.09
C PHE A 19 22.94 14.78 -13.10
N VAL A 20 23.29 14.27 -14.29
CA VAL A 20 24.00 12.99 -14.42
C VAL A 20 25.35 13.03 -13.71
N ASP A 21 26.10 14.12 -13.84
CA ASP A 21 27.43 14.27 -13.23
C ASP A 21 27.32 14.28 -11.70
N ARG A 22 26.42 15.11 -11.13
CA ARG A 22 26.21 15.18 -9.68
C ARG A 22 25.67 13.86 -9.13
N LEU A 23 24.77 13.19 -9.85
CA LEU A 23 24.23 11.90 -9.41
C LEU A 23 25.29 10.81 -9.48
N THR A 24 26.17 10.81 -10.50
CA THR A 24 27.30 9.89 -10.62
C THR A 24 28.27 10.06 -9.45
N ASP A 25 28.60 11.31 -9.11
CA ASP A 25 29.45 11.64 -7.97
C ASP A 25 28.85 11.07 -6.68
N GLN A 26 27.58 11.39 -6.37
CA GLN A 26 26.91 10.90 -5.16
C GLN A 26 26.78 9.37 -5.14
N TRP A 27 26.48 8.75 -6.27
CA TRP A 27 26.39 7.29 -6.41
C TRP A 27 27.69 6.59 -6.05
N THR A 28 28.82 7.20 -6.42
CA THR A 28 30.15 6.63 -6.22
C THR A 28 30.70 6.96 -4.83
N THR A 29 30.63 8.24 -4.42
CA THR A 29 31.28 8.72 -3.19
C THR A 29 30.48 8.38 -1.94
N ALA A 30 29.15 8.58 -1.95
CA ALA A 30 28.32 8.37 -0.77
C ALA A 30 27.87 6.90 -0.62
N TYR A 31 27.71 6.18 -1.73
CA TYR A 31 27.18 4.81 -1.73
C TYR A 31 28.20 3.74 -2.14
N GLY A 32 29.41 4.12 -2.61
CA GLY A 32 30.43 3.16 -3.01
C GLY A 32 30.04 2.29 -4.21
N ASN A 33 29.02 2.69 -4.98
CA ASN A 33 28.52 1.92 -6.11
C ASN A 33 29.26 2.28 -7.40
N VAL A 34 29.20 1.39 -8.39
CA VAL A 34 29.79 1.61 -9.72
C VAL A 34 28.69 2.10 -10.68
N PRO A 35 28.86 3.26 -11.34
CA PRO A 35 27.95 3.71 -12.38
C PRO A 35 28.22 2.97 -13.70
N SER A 36 27.18 2.52 -14.39
CA SER A 36 27.28 1.94 -15.74
C SER A 36 26.79 2.92 -16.81
N VAL A 37 27.23 2.74 -18.06
CA VAL A 37 26.78 3.58 -19.19
C VAL A 37 25.25 3.53 -19.38
N PRO A 38 24.58 2.35 -19.33
CA PRO A 38 23.11 2.31 -19.38
C PRO A 38 22.45 3.03 -18.20
N LEU A 39 23.04 2.96 -17.00
CA LEU A 39 22.53 3.64 -15.81
C LEU A 39 22.62 5.17 -15.94
N GLN A 40 23.74 5.70 -16.43
CA GLN A 40 23.89 7.13 -16.71
C GLN A 40 22.93 7.62 -17.79
N LYS A 41 22.71 6.82 -18.84
CA LYS A 41 21.67 7.11 -19.86
C LYS A 41 20.27 7.16 -19.25
N LEU A 42 19.95 6.25 -18.34
CA LEU A 42 18.69 6.26 -17.61
C LEU A 42 18.55 7.54 -16.78
N TRP A 43 19.61 7.97 -16.08
CA TRP A 43 19.60 9.23 -15.33
C TRP A 43 19.40 10.45 -16.24
N ALA A 44 20.01 10.46 -17.43
CA ALA A 44 19.74 11.49 -18.44
C ALA A 44 18.27 11.49 -18.87
N THR A 45 17.67 10.30 -19.11
CA THR A 45 16.24 10.17 -19.41
C THR A 45 15.37 10.73 -18.28
N MET A 46 15.71 10.47 -17.01
CA MET A 46 15.00 11.03 -15.86
C MET A 46 15.02 12.57 -15.90
N ALA A 47 16.19 13.19 -16.05
CA ALA A 47 16.30 14.65 -16.11
C ALA A 47 15.54 15.26 -17.30
N ASN A 48 15.64 14.66 -18.49
CA ASN A 48 14.88 15.11 -19.66
C ASN A 48 13.37 15.04 -19.41
N THR A 49 12.90 13.96 -18.79
CA THR A 49 11.47 13.78 -18.45
C THR A 49 11.00 14.86 -17.47
N TYR A 50 11.82 15.21 -16.47
CA TYR A 50 11.49 16.29 -15.54
C TYR A 50 11.40 17.64 -16.25
N GLN A 51 12.36 17.97 -17.13
CA GLN A 51 12.31 19.21 -17.91
C GLN A 51 11.08 19.30 -18.81
N GLU A 52 10.75 18.23 -19.53
CA GLU A 52 9.55 18.17 -20.37
C GLU A 52 8.28 18.34 -19.55
N ALA A 53 8.22 17.77 -18.35
CA ALA A 53 7.09 17.93 -17.43
C ALA A 53 6.94 19.39 -16.95
N ILE A 54 8.05 20.04 -16.60
CA ILE A 54 8.10 21.45 -16.20
C ILE A 54 7.61 22.34 -17.35
N LEU A 55 8.15 22.17 -18.55
CA LEU A 55 7.82 22.99 -19.71
C LEU A 55 6.36 22.80 -20.17
N ALA A 56 5.84 21.57 -20.13
CA ALA A 56 4.44 21.30 -20.44
C ALA A 56 3.50 22.00 -19.44
N THR A 57 3.84 21.98 -18.15
CA THR A 57 3.05 22.65 -17.11
C THR A 57 3.11 24.17 -17.25
N ALA A 58 4.30 24.70 -17.49
CA ALA A 58 4.54 26.14 -17.71
C ALA A 58 3.79 26.72 -18.91
N THR A 59 3.51 25.90 -19.94
CA THR A 59 2.79 26.29 -21.15
C THR A 59 1.27 26.10 -21.03
N GLY A 60 0.78 25.60 -19.90
CA GLY A 60 -0.65 25.29 -19.73
C GLY A 60 -1.13 24.12 -20.59
N VAL A 61 -0.21 23.32 -21.15
CA VAL A 61 -0.57 22.06 -21.81
C VAL A 61 -1.11 21.11 -20.76
N LYS A 62 -2.19 20.38 -21.09
CA LYS A 62 -2.79 19.37 -20.20
C LYS A 62 -1.69 18.44 -19.65
N SER A 63 -1.58 18.36 -18.32
CA SER A 63 -0.59 17.54 -17.63
C SER A 63 -0.71 16.07 -18.02
N LEU A 64 0.21 15.59 -18.84
CA LEU A 64 0.39 14.17 -19.13
C LEU A 64 1.24 13.52 -18.03
N TRP A 65 0.74 12.44 -17.45
CA TRP A 65 1.47 11.65 -16.46
C TRP A 65 2.61 10.89 -17.12
N ARG A 66 3.85 11.24 -16.79
CA ARG A 66 5.04 10.57 -17.34
C ARG A 66 5.49 9.48 -16.40
N ILE A 67 5.37 8.23 -16.84
CA ILE A 67 5.66 7.05 -16.03
C ILE A 67 7.02 6.52 -16.45
N LEU A 68 8.01 6.71 -15.59
CA LEU A 68 9.34 6.12 -15.74
C LEU A 68 9.37 4.77 -15.03
N TRP A 69 9.90 3.73 -15.70
CA TRP A 69 10.03 2.39 -15.13
C TRP A 69 11.43 1.94 -14.62
N PRO A 70 12.30 2.81 -14.06
CA PRO A 70 13.66 2.42 -13.73
C PRO A 70 13.70 1.20 -12.79
N PRO A 71 14.55 0.19 -13.05
CA PRO A 71 14.60 -1.01 -12.23
C PRO A 71 14.97 -0.67 -10.78
N THR A 72 14.64 -1.55 -9.83
CA THR A 72 15.01 -1.34 -8.43
C THR A 72 16.52 -1.24 -8.27
N GLY A 73 16.97 -0.34 -7.40
CA GLY A 73 18.39 -0.08 -7.19
C GLY A 73 19.10 0.66 -8.34
N SER A 74 18.36 1.37 -9.20
CA SER A 74 18.93 2.29 -10.20
C SER A 74 19.08 3.74 -9.70
N GLY A 75 18.93 3.97 -8.39
CA GLY A 75 19.04 5.31 -7.80
C GLY A 75 17.83 6.23 -7.99
N LYS A 76 16.60 5.71 -8.15
CA LYS A 76 15.37 6.52 -8.30
C LYS A 76 15.20 7.61 -7.24
N THR A 77 15.08 7.20 -5.98
CA THR A 77 14.93 8.10 -4.83
C THR A 77 16.12 9.04 -4.68
N LEU A 78 17.36 8.57 -4.93
CA LEU A 78 18.55 9.42 -4.91
C LEU A 78 18.51 10.47 -6.03
N GLY A 79 18.09 10.08 -7.24
CA GLY A 79 17.91 10.98 -8.37
C GLY A 79 16.87 12.07 -8.07
N ALA A 80 15.74 11.72 -7.45
CA ALA A 80 14.76 12.72 -7.01
C ALA A 80 15.37 13.73 -6.01
N LYS A 81 16.14 13.24 -5.01
CA LYS A 81 16.86 14.09 -4.04
C LYS A 81 17.87 15.02 -4.71
N VAL A 82 18.72 14.47 -5.58
CA VAL A 82 19.77 15.23 -6.29
C VAL A 82 19.15 16.26 -7.23
N TYR A 83 18.13 15.89 -8.01
CA TYR A 83 17.48 16.83 -8.93
C TYR A 83 16.83 17.98 -8.17
N ALA A 84 16.14 17.68 -7.05
CA ALA A 84 15.49 18.70 -6.23
C ALA A 84 16.49 19.69 -5.60
N ALA A 85 17.64 19.19 -5.13
CA ALA A 85 18.72 20.04 -4.62
C ALA A 85 19.32 20.93 -5.72
N LEU A 86 19.64 20.34 -6.88
CA LEU A 86 20.15 21.09 -8.04
C LEU A 86 19.15 22.14 -8.53
N GLN A 87 17.84 21.84 -8.50
CA GLN A 87 16.82 22.81 -8.89
C GLN A 87 16.78 24.02 -7.95
N ALA A 88 16.94 23.79 -6.64
CA ALA A 88 17.03 24.88 -5.67
C ALA A 88 18.34 25.68 -5.79
N GLU A 89 19.46 25.03 -6.12
CA GLU A 89 20.72 25.71 -6.49
C GLU A 89 20.55 26.57 -7.76
N GLN A 90 19.89 26.02 -8.78
CA GLN A 90 19.62 26.71 -10.04
C GLN A 90 18.71 27.93 -9.83
N ASN A 91 17.64 27.80 -9.05
CA ASN A 91 16.76 28.93 -8.68
C ASN A 91 17.54 30.08 -8.05
N ALA A 92 18.50 29.77 -7.16
CA ALA A 92 19.31 30.77 -6.48
C ALA A 92 20.35 31.43 -7.41
N THR A 93 21.04 30.64 -8.23
CA THR A 93 22.09 31.12 -9.14
C THR A 93 21.55 31.97 -10.29
N THR A 94 20.31 31.74 -10.73
CA THR A 94 19.65 32.53 -11.78
C THR A 94 18.59 33.50 -11.25
N ALA A 95 18.62 33.82 -9.96
CA ALA A 95 17.65 34.72 -9.34
C ALA A 95 17.62 36.09 -10.05
N GLY A 96 16.43 36.55 -10.41
CA GLY A 96 16.23 37.81 -11.14
C GLY A 96 16.51 37.74 -12.65
N LEU A 97 17.10 36.64 -13.15
CA LEU A 97 17.35 36.41 -14.57
C LEU A 97 16.36 35.43 -15.19
N ARG A 98 15.94 34.42 -14.41
CA ARG A 98 15.02 33.37 -14.85
C ARG A 98 13.92 33.14 -13.82
N GLU A 99 12.78 32.63 -14.29
CA GLU A 99 11.68 32.23 -13.43
C GLU A 99 12.06 30.96 -12.66
N PRO A 100 11.95 30.98 -11.32
CA PRO A 100 12.34 29.84 -10.49
C PRO A 100 11.27 28.74 -10.53
N ILE A 101 11.67 27.50 -10.26
CA ILE A 101 10.81 26.32 -10.35
C ILE A 101 10.62 25.68 -8.98
N GLY A 102 9.35 25.49 -8.59
CA GLY A 102 9.00 24.76 -7.38
C GLY A 102 8.71 23.28 -7.65
N ILE A 103 9.08 22.41 -6.72
CA ILE A 103 8.89 20.95 -6.82
C ILE A 103 8.02 20.44 -5.67
N LEU A 104 7.08 19.55 -5.99
CA LEU A 104 6.37 18.70 -5.02
C LEU A 104 6.90 17.27 -5.14
N ILE A 105 7.25 16.64 -4.02
CA ILE A 105 7.64 15.22 -3.98
C ILE A 105 6.67 14.44 -3.12
N VAL A 106 6.19 13.31 -3.63
CA VAL A 106 5.29 12.40 -2.93
C VAL A 106 6.02 11.09 -2.65
N THR A 107 6.06 10.68 -1.38
CA THR A 107 6.66 9.42 -0.92
C THR A 107 5.71 8.64 -0.02
N ARG A 108 6.01 7.38 0.32
CA ARG A 108 5.06 6.50 1.02
C ARG A 108 5.04 6.71 2.52
N LEU A 109 6.21 6.70 3.15
CA LEU A 109 6.32 6.69 4.61
C LEU A 109 6.72 8.06 5.16
N ILE A 110 6.24 8.37 6.36
CA ILE A 110 6.62 9.59 7.09
C ILE A 110 8.14 9.70 7.23
N ALA A 111 8.78 8.64 7.73
CA ALA A 111 10.23 8.60 7.88
C ALA A 111 10.99 8.82 6.56
N GLN A 112 10.44 8.38 5.42
CA GLN A 112 11.04 8.63 4.11
C GLN A 112 10.91 10.10 3.70
N ALA A 113 9.77 10.75 4.02
CA ALA A 113 9.58 12.17 3.76
C ALA A 113 10.60 13.02 4.53
N ASP A 114 10.78 12.71 5.82
CA ASP A 114 11.77 13.39 6.68
C ASP A 114 13.21 13.14 6.19
N GLU A 115 13.57 11.90 5.87
CA GLU A 115 14.88 11.54 5.31
C GLU A 115 15.14 12.27 3.99
N MET A 116 14.12 12.40 3.14
CA MET A 116 14.22 13.06 1.86
C MET A 116 14.46 14.57 2.01
N VAL A 117 13.74 15.23 2.91
CA VAL A 117 13.97 16.64 3.24
C VAL A 117 15.37 16.87 3.79
N ALA A 118 15.80 16.05 4.75
CA ALA A 118 17.14 16.13 5.32
C ALA A 118 18.22 15.98 4.25
N ALA A 119 18.08 14.99 3.36
CA ALA A 119 19.02 14.74 2.28
C ALA A 119 19.06 15.87 1.24
N ILE A 120 17.90 16.39 0.82
CA ILE A 120 17.84 17.51 -0.14
C ILE A 120 18.51 18.76 0.45
N ASN A 121 18.20 19.10 1.70
CA ASN A 121 18.80 20.25 2.38
C ASN A 121 20.31 20.10 2.58
N ALA A 122 20.78 18.89 2.88
CA ALA A 122 22.21 18.59 2.97
C ALA A 122 22.91 18.73 1.62
N LEU A 123 22.32 18.19 0.55
CA LEU A 123 22.86 18.28 -0.81
C LEU A 123 22.91 19.72 -1.33
N ALA A 124 21.91 20.54 -1.00
CA ALA A 124 21.84 21.95 -1.38
C ALA A 124 22.69 22.88 -0.47
N GLY A 125 23.17 22.38 0.67
CA GLY A 125 23.92 23.15 1.66
C GLY A 125 23.11 24.23 2.41
N ARG A 126 21.77 24.26 2.25
CA ARG A 126 20.85 25.22 2.89
C ARG A 126 19.45 24.62 3.02
N GLN A 127 18.60 25.24 3.84
CA GLN A 127 17.18 24.85 3.93
C GLN A 127 16.42 25.32 2.68
N VAL A 128 15.97 24.34 1.89
CA VAL A 128 15.22 24.50 0.62
C VAL A 128 13.97 23.63 0.57
N ALA A 129 13.95 22.56 1.38
CA ALA A 129 12.91 21.56 1.42
C ALA A 129 12.23 21.52 2.79
N VAL A 130 10.93 21.26 2.79
CA VAL A 130 10.11 21.06 4.00
C VAL A 130 9.18 19.85 3.85
N ALA A 131 8.89 19.17 4.95
CA ALA A 131 7.94 18.06 4.99
C ALA A 131 6.54 18.53 5.42
N ASP A 132 5.47 17.94 4.87
CA ASP A 132 4.11 18.08 5.42
C ASP A 132 3.38 16.73 5.47
N HIS A 133 3.20 16.21 6.69
CA HIS A 133 2.49 14.96 6.98
C HIS A 133 1.85 14.98 8.37
N THR A 134 1.17 13.90 8.74
CA THR A 134 0.35 13.87 9.97
C THR A 134 1.11 14.08 11.28
N GLU A 135 2.41 13.83 11.29
CA GLU A 135 3.29 14.00 12.46
C GLU A 135 4.07 15.33 12.43
N HIS A 136 4.17 15.98 11.27
CA HIS A 136 4.82 17.28 11.11
C HIS A 136 4.04 18.14 10.11
N ARG A 137 3.45 19.23 10.59
CA ARG A 137 2.67 20.18 9.79
C ARG A 137 3.47 21.46 9.54
N ALA A 138 3.90 21.66 8.30
CA ALA A 138 4.52 22.91 7.88
C ALA A 138 3.52 24.07 7.93
N SER A 139 4.00 25.27 8.29
CA SER A 139 3.20 26.49 8.24
C SER A 139 2.92 26.91 6.79
N ALA A 140 1.93 27.78 6.59
CA ALA A 140 1.63 28.30 5.26
C ALA A 140 2.83 29.06 4.67
N GLU A 141 3.56 29.81 5.50
CA GLU A 141 4.76 30.52 5.13
C GLU A 141 5.89 29.55 4.73
N GLN A 142 6.09 28.47 5.50
CA GLN A 142 7.11 27.46 5.16
C GLN A 142 6.81 26.78 3.82
N LEU A 143 5.54 26.40 3.58
CA LEU A 143 5.12 25.82 2.30
C LEU A 143 5.30 26.80 1.14
N ASN A 144 5.05 28.08 1.37
CA ASN A 144 5.17 29.14 0.35
C ASN A 144 6.63 29.48 0.02
N GLU A 145 7.51 29.51 1.02
CA GLU A 145 8.91 29.92 0.85
C GLU A 145 9.84 28.82 0.35
N SER A 146 9.48 27.55 0.57
CA SER A 146 10.32 26.40 0.23
C SER A 146 10.30 26.11 -1.28
N ASP A 147 11.49 25.93 -1.88
CA ASP A 147 11.66 25.48 -3.25
C ASP A 147 11.03 24.08 -3.45
N VAL A 148 11.12 23.23 -2.42
CA VAL A 148 10.68 21.83 -2.45
C VAL A 148 9.75 21.51 -1.28
N VAL A 149 8.63 20.84 -1.56
CA VAL A 149 7.75 20.29 -0.52
C VAL A 149 7.70 18.78 -0.66
N VAL A 150 7.86 18.06 0.46
CA VAL A 150 7.79 16.60 0.49
C VAL A 150 6.59 16.17 1.34
N ILE A 151 5.71 15.33 0.77
CA ILE A 151 4.51 14.84 1.43
C ILE A 151 4.37 13.33 1.31
N THR A 152 3.50 12.74 2.12
CA THR A 152 3.15 11.32 1.98
C THR A 152 2.04 11.10 0.94
N HIS A 153 1.94 9.90 0.36
CA HIS A 153 0.81 9.50 -0.49
C HIS A 153 -0.55 9.75 0.19
N GLN A 154 -0.65 9.47 1.50
CA GLN A 154 -1.89 9.73 2.22
C GLN A 154 -2.17 11.23 2.36
N ALA A 155 -1.15 12.07 2.56
CA ALA A 155 -1.33 13.53 2.57
C ALA A 155 -1.76 14.04 1.20
N TYR A 156 -1.20 13.48 0.12
CA TYR A 156 -1.57 13.77 -1.26
C TYR A 156 -3.05 13.46 -1.54
N VAL A 157 -3.50 12.26 -1.16
CA VAL A 157 -4.92 11.83 -1.26
C VAL A 157 -5.83 12.68 -0.36
N ASN A 158 -5.40 13.00 0.87
CA ASN A 158 -6.22 13.82 1.78
C ASN A 158 -6.38 15.27 1.29
N ALA A 159 -5.37 15.81 0.61
CA ALA A 159 -5.43 17.14 0.03
C ALA A 159 -6.49 17.22 -1.08
N THR A 160 -6.83 16.09 -1.71
CA THR A 160 -7.74 16.01 -2.86
C THR A 160 -9.16 15.56 -2.45
N GLN A 161 -9.29 14.80 -1.36
CA GLN A 161 -10.54 14.22 -0.85
C GLN A 161 -11.46 15.15 -0.04
N THR A 162 -11.08 16.40 0.29
CA THR A 162 -11.90 17.21 1.21
C THR A 162 -13.20 17.68 0.53
N LEU A 163 -14.30 16.96 0.77
CA LEU A 163 -15.69 17.31 0.44
C LEU A 163 -16.00 18.74 0.94
N THR A 164 -16.68 19.51 0.10
CA THR A 164 -17.20 20.88 0.33
C THR A 164 -16.18 22.02 0.50
N SER A 165 -16.31 23.05 -0.37
CA SER A 165 -15.81 24.45 -0.34
C SER A 165 -14.33 24.74 0.03
N THR A 166 -13.58 23.75 0.50
CA THR A 166 -12.18 23.82 0.93
C THR A 166 -11.23 23.12 -0.05
N ARG A 167 -11.79 22.54 -1.13
CA ARG A 167 -11.09 21.84 -2.22
C ARG A 167 -9.94 22.68 -2.81
N ASP A 168 -10.19 23.98 -2.98
CA ASP A 168 -9.18 24.92 -3.47
C ASP A 168 -8.10 25.25 -2.43
N GLY A 169 -8.36 25.13 -1.13
CA GLY A 169 -7.44 25.63 -0.10
C GLY A 169 -6.22 24.75 0.11
N LYS A 170 -6.42 23.44 0.37
CA LYS A 170 -5.31 22.53 0.72
C LYS A 170 -4.48 22.12 -0.47
N TRP A 171 -5.11 21.77 -1.58
CA TRP A 171 -4.40 21.39 -2.80
C TRP A 171 -3.56 22.55 -3.34
N ARG A 172 -4.15 23.76 -3.47
CA ARG A 172 -3.39 24.96 -3.88
C ARG A 172 -2.26 25.32 -2.91
N ARG A 173 -2.40 25.06 -1.60
CA ARG A 173 -1.29 25.28 -0.65
C ARG A 173 -0.09 24.37 -0.91
N LEU A 174 -0.32 23.18 -1.44
CA LEU A 174 0.77 22.25 -1.79
C LEU A 174 1.31 22.52 -3.19
N THR A 175 0.45 22.94 -4.13
CA THR A 175 0.82 23.17 -5.53
C THR A 175 1.23 24.60 -5.85
N ASN A 176 1.02 25.58 -4.98
CA ASN A 176 1.50 26.96 -5.16
C ASN A 176 2.60 27.32 -4.15
N TRP A 177 3.45 28.26 -4.53
CA TRP A 177 4.53 28.82 -3.71
C TRP A 177 4.82 30.26 -4.13
N LYS A 178 5.83 30.91 -3.53
CA LYS A 178 6.09 32.35 -3.71
C LYS A 178 6.29 32.80 -5.17
N ALA A 179 6.69 31.89 -6.05
CA ALA A 179 6.91 32.18 -7.46
C ALA A 179 5.79 31.66 -8.39
N GLY A 180 4.61 31.35 -7.84
CA GLY A 180 3.45 30.87 -8.61
C GLY A 180 3.18 29.39 -8.40
N PRO A 181 2.64 28.66 -9.40
CA PRO A 181 2.46 27.22 -9.29
C PRO A 181 3.81 26.48 -9.30
N ARG A 182 3.91 25.40 -8.55
CA ARG A 182 4.96 24.40 -8.70
C ARG A 182 4.78 23.74 -10.06
N LEU A 183 5.88 23.48 -10.76
CA LEU A 183 5.84 23.01 -12.15
C LEU A 183 6.20 21.53 -12.30
N LEU A 184 6.61 20.87 -11.22
CA LEU A 184 7.00 19.46 -11.21
C LEU A 184 6.46 18.76 -9.97
N THR A 185 5.83 17.60 -10.17
CA THR A 185 5.43 16.68 -9.12
C THR A 185 6.13 15.35 -9.33
N ILE A 186 7.06 14.98 -8.46
CA ILE A 186 7.76 13.69 -8.49
C ILE A 186 7.06 12.74 -7.53
N ILE A 187 6.61 11.58 -8.03
CA ILE A 187 6.00 10.53 -7.20
C ILE A 187 7.00 9.37 -7.14
N ASP A 188 7.57 9.15 -5.96
CA ASP A 188 8.52 8.06 -5.71
C ASP A 188 7.76 6.78 -5.34
N GLU A 189 8.07 5.68 -6.04
CA GLU A 189 7.33 4.41 -6.04
C GLU A 189 5.92 4.50 -6.69
N ALA A 190 5.26 3.36 -6.85
CA ALA A 190 3.91 3.28 -7.41
C ALA A 190 2.89 4.04 -6.55
N LEU A 191 1.94 4.73 -7.19
CA LEU A 191 0.80 5.32 -6.51
C LEU A 191 -0.01 4.22 -5.81
N CYS A 192 0.06 4.21 -4.49
CA CYS A 192 -0.77 3.34 -3.66
C CYS A 192 -2.10 4.02 -3.35
N ASN A 193 -3.18 3.25 -3.28
CA ASN A 193 -4.53 3.74 -2.97
C ASN A 193 -5.03 4.82 -3.96
N VAL A 194 -4.77 4.61 -5.25
CA VAL A 194 -5.26 5.50 -6.33
C VAL A 194 -6.79 5.63 -6.33
N ILE A 195 -7.48 4.61 -5.81
CA ILE A 195 -8.92 4.47 -5.84
C ILE A 195 -9.46 4.34 -4.42
N GLU A 196 -10.52 5.06 -4.14
CA GLU A 196 -11.36 4.88 -2.95
C GLU A 196 -12.38 3.79 -3.26
N GLU A 197 -12.38 2.72 -2.47
CA GLU A 197 -13.37 1.67 -2.55
C GLU A 197 -14.40 1.87 -1.44
N SER A 198 -15.65 2.13 -1.83
CA SER A 198 -16.79 2.19 -0.93
C SER A 198 -17.55 0.88 -1.00
N GLN A 199 -17.62 0.17 0.13
CA GLN A 199 -18.30 -1.12 0.22
C GLN A 199 -19.28 -1.12 1.39
N VAL A 200 -20.54 -1.40 1.08
CA VAL A 200 -21.62 -1.57 2.05
C VAL A 200 -21.98 -3.05 2.12
N LYS A 201 -21.98 -3.60 3.33
CA LYS A 201 -22.37 -4.99 3.62
C LYS A 201 -23.73 -4.98 4.30
N VAL A 202 -24.62 -5.89 3.93
CA VAL A 202 -26.00 -5.92 4.45
C VAL A 202 -26.03 -5.98 5.98
N ASP A 203 -25.29 -6.90 6.59
CA ASP A 203 -25.23 -7.05 8.06
C ASP A 203 -24.70 -5.79 8.76
N ARG A 204 -23.73 -5.12 8.15
CA ARG A 204 -23.12 -3.91 8.74
C ARG A 204 -24.04 -2.72 8.63
N LEU A 205 -24.76 -2.59 7.52
CA LEU A 205 -25.76 -1.55 7.33
C LEU A 205 -26.94 -1.75 8.28
N GLY A 206 -27.47 -2.97 8.36
CA GLY A 206 -28.52 -3.32 9.32
C GLY A 206 -28.11 -3.05 10.77
N GLN A 207 -26.86 -3.39 11.14
CA GLN A 207 -26.30 -3.04 12.44
C GLN A 207 -26.25 -1.51 12.66
N ALA A 208 -25.80 -0.73 11.69
CA ALA A 208 -25.73 0.72 11.80
C ALA A 208 -27.13 1.35 11.97
N ILE A 209 -28.11 0.92 11.18
CA ILE A 209 -29.52 1.35 11.24
C ILE A 209 -30.14 0.98 12.60
N GLY A 210 -29.87 -0.22 13.11
CA GLY A 210 -30.36 -0.68 14.41
C GLY A 210 -29.81 0.12 15.59
N PHE A 211 -28.66 0.77 15.42
CA PHE A 211 -28.07 1.64 16.45
C PHE A 211 -28.60 3.08 16.44
N ILE A 212 -29.41 3.49 15.46
CA ILE A 212 -29.95 4.85 15.39
C ILE A 212 -31.09 5.00 16.42
N PRO A 213 -30.91 5.82 17.47
CA PRO A 213 -31.93 6.05 18.49
C PRO A 213 -33.16 6.78 17.95
N HIS A 214 -34.27 6.70 18.68
CA HIS A 214 -35.56 7.26 18.23
C HIS A 214 -35.51 8.79 18.02
N ASP A 215 -34.80 9.53 18.87
CA ASP A 215 -34.60 10.97 18.75
C ASP A 215 -33.83 11.33 17.47
N LEU A 216 -32.75 10.61 17.14
CA LEU A 216 -32.02 10.82 15.90
C LEU A 216 -32.84 10.40 14.67
N ARG A 217 -33.67 9.36 14.77
CA ARG A 217 -34.60 8.98 13.71
C ARG A 217 -35.62 10.08 13.41
N ALA A 218 -36.12 10.75 14.46
CA ALA A 218 -37.04 11.86 14.31
C ALA A 218 -36.38 13.13 13.76
N SER A 219 -35.09 13.38 14.07
CA SER A 219 -34.37 14.58 13.62
C SER A 219 -33.68 14.43 12.25
N HIS A 220 -33.49 13.20 11.78
CA HIS A 220 -32.80 12.86 10.51
C HIS A 220 -33.64 11.92 9.64
N VAL A 221 -34.93 12.25 9.45
CA VAL A 221 -35.90 11.38 8.77
C VAL A 221 -35.44 11.01 7.37
N ALA A 222 -34.98 11.98 6.56
CA ALA A 222 -34.57 11.75 5.19
C ALA A 222 -33.31 10.86 5.09
N GLU A 223 -32.34 11.07 5.98
CA GLU A 223 -31.11 10.28 6.05
C GLU A 223 -31.41 8.83 6.45
N VAL A 224 -32.29 8.62 7.43
CA VAL A 224 -32.68 7.28 7.88
C VAL A 224 -33.49 6.55 6.82
N GLU A 225 -34.46 7.20 6.18
CA GLU A 225 -35.22 6.63 5.07
C GLU A 225 -34.32 6.21 3.91
N ALA A 226 -33.29 7.01 3.59
CA ALA A 226 -32.32 6.67 2.55
C ALA A 226 -31.50 5.41 2.92
N LEU A 227 -31.08 5.28 4.18
CA LEU A 227 -30.36 4.09 4.66
C LEU A 227 -31.25 2.84 4.67
N GLU A 228 -32.52 2.97 5.05
CA GLU A 228 -33.48 1.85 5.07
C GLU A 228 -33.80 1.38 3.65
N LYS A 229 -34.03 2.30 2.71
CA LYS A 229 -34.19 1.95 1.28
C LYS A 229 -32.93 1.31 0.69
N LEU A 230 -31.74 1.77 1.09
CA LEU A 230 -30.49 1.13 0.69
C LEU A 230 -30.38 -0.30 1.22
N TYR A 231 -30.80 -0.53 2.46
CA TYR A 231 -30.85 -1.85 3.08
C TYR A 231 -31.84 -2.78 2.38
N GLU A 232 -33.03 -2.27 2.03
CA GLU A 232 -34.00 -3.01 1.23
C GLU A 232 -33.45 -3.36 -0.15
N ALA A 233 -32.83 -2.41 -0.86
CA ALA A 233 -32.23 -2.67 -2.17
C ALA A 233 -31.19 -3.80 -2.11
N LEU A 234 -30.31 -3.79 -1.10
CA LEU A 234 -29.36 -4.88 -0.84
C LEU A 234 -30.05 -6.25 -0.67
N GLY A 235 -31.17 -6.29 0.06
CA GLY A 235 -31.95 -7.50 0.27
C GLY A 235 -32.65 -8.04 -0.99
N HIS A 236 -33.12 -7.15 -1.88
CA HIS A 236 -33.74 -7.56 -3.15
C HIS A 236 -32.72 -8.18 -4.12
N HIS A 237 -31.49 -7.66 -4.16
CA HIS A 237 -30.43 -8.19 -5.01
C HIS A 237 -29.86 -9.53 -4.54
N GLU A 238 -30.06 -9.91 -3.27
CA GLU A 238 -29.69 -11.24 -2.74
C GLU A 238 -30.42 -12.38 -3.50
N GLY A 239 -31.65 -12.13 -3.98
CA GLY A 239 -32.42 -13.08 -4.80
C GLY A 239 -32.10 -13.06 -6.30
N VAL A 240 -31.59 -11.95 -6.83
CA VAL A 240 -31.34 -11.75 -8.28
C VAL A 240 -30.05 -12.43 -8.73
N SER A 241 -29.05 -12.56 -7.85
CA SER A 241 -27.77 -13.24 -8.13
C SER A 241 -27.89 -14.72 -8.51
N ALA A 242 -29.03 -15.37 -8.27
CA ALA A 242 -29.24 -16.77 -8.66
C ALA A 242 -29.38 -16.96 -10.18
N GLY A 243 -29.60 -15.88 -10.95
CA GLY A 243 -29.84 -15.93 -12.40
C GLY A 243 -28.74 -15.35 -13.30
N PHE A 244 -27.75 -14.63 -12.76
CA PHE A 244 -26.70 -13.95 -13.54
C PHE A 244 -25.36 -14.70 -13.46
N GLY A 245 -24.72 -14.89 -14.62
CA GLY A 245 -23.52 -15.73 -14.76
C GLY A 245 -22.23 -15.14 -14.18
N GLY A 246 -22.14 -13.82 -14.00
CA GLY A 246 -20.90 -13.12 -13.60
C GLY A 246 -20.72 -12.81 -12.11
N GLY A 247 -21.69 -13.14 -11.25
CA GLY A 247 -21.59 -12.91 -9.79
C GLY A 247 -21.58 -11.45 -9.35
N ALA A 248 -21.85 -10.50 -10.27
CA ALA A 248 -22.03 -9.08 -10.01
C ALA A 248 -23.04 -8.47 -11.00
N CYS A 249 -23.81 -7.45 -10.57
CA CYS A 249 -24.73 -6.70 -11.43
C CYS A 249 -24.86 -5.26 -10.97
N MET A 250 -25.21 -4.34 -11.86
CA MET A 250 -25.47 -2.95 -11.56
C MET A 250 -26.72 -2.85 -10.68
N ALA A 251 -26.59 -2.08 -9.60
CA ALA A 251 -27.73 -1.66 -8.80
C ALA A 251 -28.29 -0.34 -9.34
N TRP A 252 -27.42 0.60 -9.71
CA TRP A 252 -27.76 1.82 -10.44
C TRP A 252 -26.54 2.48 -11.09
N GLY A 253 -26.79 3.26 -12.14
CA GLY A 253 -25.78 3.94 -12.96
C GLY A 253 -25.21 5.23 -12.33
N PRO A 254 -24.41 5.99 -13.09
CA PRO A 254 -23.73 7.21 -12.63
C PRO A 254 -24.66 8.32 -12.12
N GLU A 255 -25.90 8.34 -12.61
CA GLU A 255 -26.97 9.27 -12.19
C GLU A 255 -27.41 9.05 -10.72
N GLY A 256 -26.86 8.04 -10.05
CA GLY A 256 -27.28 7.62 -8.71
C GLY A 256 -28.54 6.76 -8.75
N SER A 257 -29.04 6.44 -7.57
CA SER A 257 -30.27 5.65 -7.44
C SER A 257 -31.48 6.51 -7.81
N SER A 258 -32.27 6.09 -8.80
CA SER A 258 -33.55 6.74 -9.12
C SER A 258 -34.60 6.57 -8.02
N SER A 259 -34.44 5.55 -7.16
CA SER A 259 -35.32 5.23 -6.04
C SER A 259 -34.86 5.80 -4.70
N VAL A 260 -33.59 6.22 -4.58
CA VAL A 260 -33.01 6.84 -3.37
C VAL A 260 -32.38 8.17 -3.73
N LYS A 261 -33.02 9.28 -3.32
CA LYS A 261 -32.45 10.63 -3.48
C LYS A 261 -31.08 10.69 -2.78
N SER A 262 -30.09 11.34 -3.41
CA SER A 262 -28.83 11.66 -2.72
C SER A 262 -29.14 12.51 -1.48
N VAL A 263 -28.65 12.06 -0.32
CA VAL A 263 -28.83 12.73 0.98
C VAL A 263 -27.46 12.88 1.65
N ASP A 264 -27.19 14.07 2.18
CA ASP A 264 -25.99 14.30 2.98
C ASP A 264 -26.09 13.64 4.36
N LEU A 265 -25.36 12.54 4.56
CA LEU A 265 -25.32 11.83 5.84
C LEU A 265 -24.39 12.50 6.88
N SER A 266 -23.75 13.63 6.59
CA SER A 266 -22.71 14.22 7.45
C SER A 266 -23.23 14.59 8.84
N ALA A 267 -24.43 15.18 8.93
CA ALA A 267 -25.04 15.54 10.20
C ALA A 267 -25.37 14.30 11.05
N LEU A 268 -26.01 13.30 10.46
CA LEU A 268 -26.32 12.02 11.11
C LEU A 268 -25.03 11.30 11.58
N ARG A 269 -23.99 11.28 10.74
CA ARG A 269 -22.67 10.70 11.09
C ARG A 269 -22.04 11.39 12.29
N ALA A 270 -22.07 12.73 12.33
CA ALA A 270 -21.54 13.50 13.44
C ALA A 270 -22.31 13.27 14.75
N ALA A 271 -23.63 13.08 14.67
CA ALA A 271 -24.46 12.71 15.81
C ALA A 271 -24.18 11.28 16.30
N MET A 272 -24.14 10.32 15.37
CA MET A 272 -23.87 8.91 15.64
C MET A 272 -22.52 8.69 16.34
N LEU A 273 -21.47 9.39 15.92
CA LEU A 273 -20.13 9.31 16.53
C LEU A 273 -20.12 9.62 18.05
N LYS A 274 -21.11 10.37 18.55
CA LYS A 274 -21.19 10.79 19.96
C LYS A 274 -21.93 9.78 20.84
N LEU A 275 -22.54 8.74 20.27
CA LEU A 275 -23.38 7.83 21.03
C LEU A 275 -22.59 6.93 22.00
N PRO A 276 -23.19 6.60 23.16
CA PRO A 276 -22.60 5.70 24.15
C PRO A 276 -22.80 4.23 23.74
N TYR A 277 -22.22 3.81 22.61
CA TYR A 277 -22.41 2.46 22.07
C TYR A 277 -22.06 1.33 23.03
N ASP A 278 -21.09 1.56 23.91
CA ASP A 278 -20.74 0.63 24.98
C ASP A 278 -21.95 0.34 25.88
N ALA A 279 -22.69 1.37 26.30
CA ALA A 279 -23.86 1.21 27.15
C ALA A 279 -24.95 0.38 26.45
N TYR A 280 -25.15 0.55 25.14
CA TYR A 280 -26.14 -0.20 24.35
C TYR A 280 -25.84 -1.70 24.29
N ILE A 281 -24.58 -2.09 24.38
CA ILE A 281 -24.18 -3.51 24.40
C ILE A 281 -23.91 -4.02 25.81
N GLY A 282 -24.38 -3.29 26.84
CA GLY A 282 -24.24 -3.67 28.25
C GLY A 282 -22.79 -3.65 28.75
N LYS A 283 -21.93 -2.83 28.14
CA LYS A 283 -20.54 -2.62 28.54
C LYS A 283 -20.32 -1.17 28.99
N ALA A 284 -19.36 -0.94 29.88
CA ALA A 284 -18.85 0.39 30.20
C ALA A 284 -17.38 0.45 29.76
N ASP A 285 -17.16 0.74 28.48
CA ASP A 285 -15.83 0.68 27.88
C ASP A 285 -15.67 1.68 26.73
N ALA A 286 -14.86 2.71 26.98
CA ALA A 286 -14.54 3.75 26.02
C ALA A 286 -13.84 3.21 24.75
N ASN A 287 -13.05 2.15 24.85
CA ASN A 287 -12.38 1.57 23.68
C ASN A 287 -13.39 0.88 22.76
N GLU A 288 -14.33 0.14 23.33
CA GLU A 288 -15.42 -0.48 22.57
C GLU A 288 -16.39 0.57 22.01
N ARG A 289 -16.66 1.66 22.75
CA ARG A 289 -17.39 2.82 22.22
C ARG A 289 -16.70 3.38 20.98
N LYS A 290 -15.41 3.70 21.06
CA LYS A 290 -14.61 4.23 19.94
C LYS A 290 -14.61 3.24 18.77
N ARG A 291 -14.40 1.94 19.03
CA ARG A 291 -14.40 0.89 18.00
C ARG A 291 -15.73 0.80 17.26
N ILE A 292 -16.85 0.75 17.96
CA ILE A 292 -18.18 0.67 17.36
C ILE A 292 -18.50 1.97 16.60
N ALA A 293 -18.21 3.13 17.20
CA ALA A 293 -18.38 4.43 16.55
C ALA A 293 -17.60 4.54 15.24
N THR A 294 -16.31 4.15 15.23
CA THR A 294 -15.49 4.12 14.01
C THR A 294 -16.06 3.16 12.98
N GLN A 295 -16.52 1.98 13.40
CA GLN A 295 -17.11 0.99 12.50
C GLN A 295 -18.41 1.51 11.85
N ILE A 296 -19.31 2.09 12.64
CA ILE A 296 -20.58 2.65 12.15
C ILE A 296 -20.31 3.84 11.24
N ASN A 297 -19.43 4.76 11.65
CA ASN A 297 -19.07 5.90 10.80
C ASN A 297 -18.46 5.45 9.46
N LYS A 298 -17.65 4.38 9.45
CA LYS A 298 -17.14 3.80 8.20
C LYS A 298 -18.26 3.24 7.32
N THR A 299 -19.22 2.53 7.92
CA THR A 299 -20.39 2.01 7.17
C THR A 299 -21.26 3.13 6.62
N LEU A 300 -21.54 4.16 7.41
CA LEU A 300 -22.33 5.33 6.97
C LEU A 300 -21.60 6.16 5.91
N ALA A 301 -20.27 6.29 5.99
CA ALA A 301 -19.47 6.92 4.95
C ALA A 301 -19.55 6.16 3.62
N ALA A 302 -19.42 4.83 3.66
CA ALA A 302 -19.56 3.99 2.48
C ALA A 302 -20.99 4.02 1.92
N ALA A 303 -22.01 4.09 2.78
CA ALA A 303 -23.41 4.26 2.36
C ALA A 303 -23.63 5.60 1.65
N ALA A 304 -23.10 6.70 2.19
CA ALA A 304 -23.16 8.00 1.53
C ALA A 304 -22.52 7.95 0.14
N ALA A 305 -21.32 7.38 0.03
CA ALA A 305 -20.62 7.27 -1.25
C ALA A 305 -21.36 6.41 -2.28
N VAL A 306 -21.94 5.29 -1.84
CA VAL A 306 -22.75 4.41 -2.70
C VAL A 306 -24.04 5.09 -3.16
N LEU A 307 -24.68 5.89 -2.32
CA LEU A 307 -25.90 6.65 -2.66
C LEU A 307 -25.64 7.83 -3.61
N ASP A 308 -24.49 8.48 -3.45
CA ASP A 308 -24.11 9.66 -4.24
C ASP A 308 -23.51 9.32 -5.61
N GLN A 309 -23.07 8.07 -5.79
CA GLN A 309 -22.40 7.61 -7.00
C GLN A 309 -23.15 6.41 -7.61
N TYR A 310 -22.56 5.80 -8.63
CA TYR A 310 -23.02 4.50 -9.12
C TYR A 310 -22.84 3.42 -8.05
N ALA A 311 -23.58 2.32 -8.18
CA ALA A 311 -23.36 1.14 -7.36
C ALA A 311 -23.59 -0.14 -8.15
N TYR A 312 -22.78 -1.15 -7.83
CA TYR A 312 -22.99 -2.52 -8.30
C TYR A 312 -23.00 -3.49 -7.13
N PHE A 313 -23.85 -4.49 -7.23
CA PHE A 313 -23.92 -5.63 -6.36
C PHE A 313 -22.84 -6.65 -6.73
N ALA A 314 -22.19 -7.24 -5.73
CA ALA A 314 -21.33 -8.40 -5.90
C ALA A 314 -21.28 -9.26 -4.63
N LEU A 315 -21.04 -10.55 -4.79
CA LEU A 315 -20.78 -11.46 -3.66
C LEU A 315 -19.29 -11.44 -3.28
N LYS A 316 -19.02 -11.12 -2.00
CA LYS A 316 -17.69 -11.26 -1.41
C LYS A 316 -17.63 -12.53 -0.58
N GLY A 317 -17.18 -13.61 -1.20
CA GLY A 317 -17.36 -14.95 -0.64
C GLY A 317 -18.83 -15.32 -0.64
N LYS A 318 -19.48 -15.33 0.53
CA LYS A 318 -20.93 -15.57 0.66
C LYS A 318 -21.71 -14.32 1.07
N GLU A 319 -21.04 -13.20 1.27
CA GLU A 319 -21.65 -12.00 1.84
C GLU A 319 -22.04 -11.04 0.70
N PRO A 320 -23.31 -10.61 0.61
CA PRO A 320 -23.75 -9.64 -0.37
C PRO A 320 -23.19 -8.24 -0.06
N THR A 321 -22.70 -7.58 -1.10
CA THR A 321 -22.11 -6.24 -0.98
C THR A 321 -22.57 -5.32 -2.09
N LEU A 322 -22.83 -4.06 -1.75
CA LEU A 322 -22.90 -2.96 -2.71
C LEU A 322 -21.55 -2.25 -2.74
N ASN A 323 -21.07 -1.99 -3.94
CA ASN A 323 -19.74 -1.48 -4.21
C ASN A 323 -19.83 -0.24 -5.09
N SER A 324 -19.00 0.75 -4.76
CA SER A 324 -18.75 1.93 -5.56
C SER A 324 -17.28 2.30 -5.44
N SER A 325 -16.79 3.13 -6.35
CA SER A 325 -15.42 3.61 -6.26
C SER A 325 -15.18 4.92 -6.99
N ALA A 326 -14.22 5.68 -6.46
CA ALA A 326 -13.83 6.99 -6.99
C ALA A 326 -12.32 7.08 -7.14
N LEU A 327 -11.86 7.84 -8.13
CA LEU A 327 -10.45 8.15 -8.31
C LEU A 327 -10.01 9.21 -7.29
N LEU A 328 -8.96 8.92 -6.53
CA LEU A 328 -8.43 9.81 -5.49
C LEU A 328 -7.26 10.67 -5.95
N VAL A 329 -6.57 10.22 -6.99
CA VAL A 329 -5.41 10.90 -7.51
C VAL A 329 -5.85 12.08 -8.38
N PRO A 330 -5.36 13.30 -8.11
CA PRO A 330 -5.65 14.48 -8.90
C PRO A 330 -4.95 14.32 -10.25
N LEU A 331 -5.73 14.06 -11.30
CA LEU A 331 -5.20 13.93 -12.66
C LEU A 331 -4.59 15.25 -13.18
N ASP A 332 -4.92 16.36 -12.54
CA ASP A 332 -4.48 17.73 -12.81
C ASP A 332 -3.21 18.14 -12.03
N ALA A 333 -2.49 17.19 -11.44
CA ALA A 333 -1.20 17.47 -10.82
C ALA A 333 -0.24 18.20 -11.77
N PRO A 334 0.50 19.23 -11.30
CA PRO A 334 1.46 19.94 -12.14
C PRO A 334 2.67 19.05 -12.43
N GLY A 335 2.97 18.87 -13.72
CA GLY A 335 4.12 18.11 -14.22
C GLY A 335 4.32 16.75 -13.53
N PRO A 336 3.35 15.82 -13.57
CA PRO A 336 3.44 14.58 -12.82
C PRO A 336 4.43 13.60 -13.47
N VAL A 337 5.44 13.21 -12.71
CA VAL A 337 6.43 12.19 -13.08
C VAL A 337 6.47 11.09 -12.02
N VAL A 338 6.16 9.86 -12.40
CA VAL A 338 6.12 8.71 -11.49
C VAL A 338 7.35 7.83 -11.70
N LEU A 339 8.01 7.46 -10.60
CA LEU A 339 9.19 6.61 -10.57
C LEU A 339 8.82 5.21 -10.04
N ASP A 340 8.26 4.36 -10.89
CA ASP A 340 7.76 3.03 -10.49
C ASP A 340 8.53 1.90 -11.20
N ALA A 341 9.30 1.13 -10.43
CA ALA A 341 10.08 -0.01 -10.93
C ALA A 341 9.22 -1.10 -11.57
N THR A 342 7.94 -1.15 -11.23
CA THR A 342 6.98 -2.16 -11.67
C THR A 342 5.94 -1.65 -12.66
N ALA A 343 6.14 -0.45 -13.22
CA ALA A 343 5.16 0.17 -14.11
C ALA A 343 4.79 -0.66 -15.36
N ARG A 344 5.66 -1.58 -15.81
CA ARG A 344 5.34 -2.54 -16.88
C ARG A 344 4.27 -3.55 -16.48
N GLU A 345 4.29 -3.93 -15.22
CA GLU A 345 3.37 -4.88 -14.63
C GLU A 345 2.14 -4.18 -14.06
N ASP A 346 2.20 -2.90 -13.67
CA ASP A 346 1.03 -2.20 -13.17
C ASP A 346 0.05 -1.85 -14.30
N PHE A 347 -1.11 -2.51 -14.28
CA PHE A 347 -2.16 -2.31 -15.27
C PHE A 347 -2.86 -0.95 -15.12
N ILE A 348 -2.72 -0.26 -13.98
CA ILE A 348 -3.32 1.06 -13.75
C ILE A 348 -2.88 2.06 -14.81
N TYR A 349 -1.60 2.08 -15.19
CA TYR A 349 -1.09 3.02 -16.18
C TYR A 349 -1.68 2.79 -17.58
N LYS A 350 -2.00 1.54 -17.93
CA LYS A 350 -2.70 1.24 -19.19
C LYS A 350 -4.12 1.80 -19.17
N LEU A 351 -4.82 1.67 -18.04
CA LEU A 351 -6.16 2.22 -17.84
C LEU A 351 -6.18 3.76 -17.79
N MET A 352 -5.03 4.42 -17.67
CA MET A 352 -4.95 5.88 -17.78
C MET A 352 -5.01 6.38 -19.23
N GLU A 353 -4.77 5.51 -20.23
CA GLU A 353 -4.82 5.82 -21.67
C GLU A 353 -4.07 7.11 -22.04
N ASP A 354 -4.74 8.08 -22.65
CA ASP A 354 -4.18 9.37 -23.09
C ASP A 354 -3.71 10.26 -21.94
N ARG A 355 -4.03 9.90 -20.68
CA ARG A 355 -3.61 10.64 -19.48
C ARG A 355 -2.23 10.23 -18.99
N ALA A 356 -1.68 9.10 -19.44
CA ALA A 356 -0.35 8.64 -19.05
C ALA A 356 0.50 8.20 -20.24
N ALA A 357 1.79 8.53 -20.21
CA ALA A 357 2.79 8.04 -21.14
C ALA A 357 3.88 7.28 -20.39
N ILE A 358 4.07 6.02 -20.75
CA ILE A 358 5.20 5.21 -20.28
C ILE A 358 6.44 5.63 -21.07
N ILE A 359 7.41 6.20 -20.37
CA ILE A 359 8.66 6.67 -20.97
C ILE A 359 9.64 5.48 -21.06
N PRO A 360 10.11 5.10 -22.26
CA PRO A 360 11.05 4.00 -22.41
C PRO A 360 12.34 4.28 -21.66
N THR A 361 12.80 3.31 -20.86
CA THR A 361 14.14 3.38 -20.24
C THR A 361 15.14 2.49 -20.97
N PRO A 362 16.44 2.79 -20.89
CA PRO A 362 17.49 1.92 -21.42
C PRO A 362 17.42 0.49 -20.86
N CYS A 363 17.75 -0.49 -21.70
CA CYS A 363 17.97 -1.87 -21.26
C CYS A 363 19.37 -2.05 -20.65
N GLY A 364 19.59 -3.15 -19.95
CA GLY A 364 20.92 -3.48 -19.38
C GLY A 364 21.35 -2.61 -18.20
N VAL A 365 20.43 -1.88 -17.57
CA VAL A 365 20.70 -1.10 -16.35
C VAL A 365 21.02 -2.04 -15.17
N ARG A 366 20.43 -3.23 -15.14
CA ARG A 366 20.58 -4.24 -14.08
C ARG A 366 20.78 -5.63 -14.67
N ASN A 367 21.52 -6.46 -13.93
CA ASN A 367 21.76 -7.86 -14.21
C ASN A 367 21.61 -8.68 -12.91
N TYR A 368 20.72 -9.67 -12.92
CA TYR A 368 20.43 -10.54 -11.78
C TYR A 368 21.03 -11.95 -11.96
N GLY A 369 22.05 -12.10 -12.79
CA GLY A 369 22.74 -13.37 -13.07
C GLY A 369 23.39 -14.05 -11.86
N SER A 370 23.57 -13.34 -10.75
CA SER A 370 24.05 -13.88 -9.47
C SER A 370 22.92 -14.31 -8.52
N VAL A 371 21.66 -14.11 -8.91
CA VAL A 371 20.49 -14.44 -8.10
C VAL A 371 19.90 -15.77 -8.54
N THR A 372 19.63 -16.65 -7.58
CA THR A 372 18.99 -17.94 -7.79
C THR A 372 17.54 -17.90 -7.28
N LEU A 373 16.58 -18.18 -8.15
CA LEU A 373 15.16 -18.32 -7.83
C LEU A 373 14.79 -19.81 -7.74
N ASN A 374 14.64 -20.28 -6.51
CA ASN A 374 14.19 -21.60 -6.11
C ASN A 374 12.66 -21.64 -6.12
N VAL A 375 12.07 -22.33 -7.10
CA VAL A 375 10.61 -22.37 -7.32
C VAL A 375 10.04 -23.72 -6.93
N ALA A 376 9.14 -23.72 -5.95
CA ALA A 376 8.33 -24.87 -5.60
C ALA A 376 6.90 -24.70 -6.10
N TRP A 377 6.30 -25.80 -6.55
CA TRP A 377 4.95 -25.81 -7.11
C TRP A 377 3.97 -26.50 -6.18
N THR A 378 2.76 -25.96 -6.04
CA THR A 378 1.71 -26.62 -5.28
C THR A 378 0.34 -26.52 -5.95
N ARG A 379 -0.40 -27.62 -5.89
CA ARG A 379 -1.83 -27.65 -6.26
C ARG A 379 -2.72 -27.14 -5.14
N ALA A 380 -2.20 -27.07 -3.91
CA ALA A 380 -2.92 -26.54 -2.77
C ALA A 380 -2.92 -25.00 -2.79
N GLY A 381 -3.91 -24.38 -2.15
CA GLY A 381 -4.00 -22.92 -2.12
C GLY A 381 -2.81 -22.27 -1.40
N VAL A 382 -2.30 -21.16 -1.95
CA VAL A 382 -1.26 -20.31 -1.32
C VAL A 382 -1.80 -18.96 -0.86
N GLY A 383 -3.12 -18.77 -0.89
CA GLY A 383 -3.77 -17.53 -0.45
C GLY A 383 -4.02 -17.46 1.05
N LYS A 384 -4.48 -16.29 1.53
CA LYS A 384 -4.75 -16.01 2.95
C LYS A 384 -5.49 -17.14 3.68
N GLY A 385 -6.64 -17.59 3.15
CA GLY A 385 -7.48 -18.59 3.80
C GLY A 385 -6.72 -19.90 4.05
N THR A 386 -6.14 -20.46 3.00
CA THR A 386 -5.37 -21.71 3.06
C THR A 386 -4.10 -21.58 3.91
N MET A 387 -3.41 -20.43 3.85
CA MET A 387 -2.24 -20.18 4.68
C MET A 387 -2.60 -20.14 6.17
N VAL A 388 -3.73 -19.53 6.55
CA VAL A 388 -4.22 -19.52 7.93
C VAL A 388 -4.60 -20.94 8.39
N GLU A 389 -5.28 -21.70 7.54
CA GLU A 389 -5.71 -23.07 7.85
C GLU A 389 -4.53 -24.01 8.10
N HIS A 390 -3.49 -23.95 7.25
CA HIS A 390 -2.37 -24.89 7.28
C HIS A 390 -1.08 -24.31 7.89
N ALA A 391 -1.10 -23.11 8.47
CA ALA A 391 0.11 -22.45 9.01
C ALA A 391 0.90 -23.37 9.95
N LYS A 392 0.22 -24.06 10.86
CA LYS A 392 0.82 -24.90 11.90
C LYS A 392 1.58 -26.12 11.35
N THR A 393 1.29 -26.54 10.12
CA THR A 393 1.99 -27.65 9.45
C THR A 393 2.99 -27.15 8.41
N ARG A 394 2.65 -26.09 7.68
CA ARG A 394 3.45 -25.54 6.59
C ARG A 394 4.73 -24.85 7.07
N PHE A 395 4.65 -24.00 8.09
CA PHE A 395 5.84 -23.28 8.59
C PHE A 395 6.92 -24.20 9.16
N PRO A 396 6.61 -25.21 10.00
CA PRO A 396 7.63 -26.16 10.45
C PRO A 396 8.35 -26.89 9.32
N ARG A 397 7.63 -27.25 8.24
CA ARG A 397 8.23 -27.89 7.06
C ARG A 397 9.15 -26.92 6.33
N LEU A 398 8.68 -25.71 6.07
CA LEU A 398 9.47 -24.66 5.43
C LEU A 398 10.79 -24.42 6.19
N ILE A 399 10.72 -24.25 7.51
CA ILE A 399 11.93 -24.01 8.32
C ILE A 399 12.87 -25.23 8.31
N GLN A 400 12.34 -26.44 8.38
CA GLN A 400 13.15 -27.66 8.29
C GLN A 400 13.88 -27.74 6.94
N ASP A 401 13.17 -27.50 5.85
CA ASP A 401 13.70 -27.53 4.50
C ASP A 401 14.78 -26.45 4.28
N LEU A 402 14.49 -25.20 4.67
CA LEU A 402 15.44 -24.10 4.57
C LEU A 402 16.71 -24.35 5.39
N THR A 403 16.60 -24.96 6.57
CA THR A 403 17.78 -25.30 7.40
C THR A 403 18.66 -26.38 6.75
N GLN A 404 18.09 -27.22 5.87
CA GLN A 404 18.85 -28.22 5.14
C GLN A 404 19.56 -27.63 3.92
N HIS A 405 19.00 -26.58 3.31
CA HIS A 405 19.54 -25.94 2.11
C HIS A 405 20.46 -24.75 2.40
N LEU A 406 20.30 -24.09 3.54
CA LEU A 406 21.00 -22.85 3.87
C LEU A 406 21.97 -23.05 5.03
N GLY A 407 23.17 -22.48 4.89
CA GLY A 407 24.16 -22.41 5.96
C GLY A 407 23.76 -21.43 7.08
N PRO A 408 24.38 -21.53 8.27
CA PRO A 408 24.05 -20.68 9.39
C PRO A 408 24.46 -19.21 9.24
N GLU A 409 25.38 -18.92 8.32
CA GLU A 409 25.85 -17.57 8.00
C GLU A 409 24.83 -16.71 7.22
N ARG A 410 23.82 -17.36 6.64
CA ARG A 410 22.83 -16.71 5.77
C ARG A 410 21.95 -15.73 6.55
N LYS A 411 21.49 -14.68 5.86
CA LYS A 411 20.64 -13.61 6.39
C LYS A 411 19.30 -13.66 5.66
N VAL A 412 18.29 -14.17 6.36
CA VAL A 412 17.02 -14.59 5.75
C VAL A 412 15.92 -13.58 5.99
N PHE A 413 15.28 -13.14 4.91
CA PHE A 413 14.08 -12.32 4.93
C PHE A 413 12.84 -13.15 4.59
N PHE A 414 11.85 -13.18 5.48
CA PHE A 414 10.55 -13.82 5.24
C PHE A 414 9.48 -12.77 4.88
N CYS A 415 8.84 -12.93 3.73
CA CYS A 415 7.64 -12.19 3.33
C CYS A 415 6.43 -13.12 3.32
N VAL A 416 5.47 -12.86 4.22
CA VAL A 416 4.28 -13.72 4.42
C VAL A 416 2.99 -12.92 4.52
N HIS A 417 1.84 -13.62 4.63
CA HIS A 417 0.58 -12.94 4.92
C HIS A 417 0.53 -12.47 6.39
N LYS A 418 0.06 -11.24 6.63
CA LYS A 418 -0.04 -10.61 7.97
C LYS A 418 -0.71 -11.48 9.03
N SER A 419 -1.76 -12.21 8.63
CA SER A 419 -2.50 -13.12 9.52
C SER A 419 -1.70 -14.34 10.00
N VAL A 420 -0.57 -14.68 9.39
CA VAL A 420 0.24 -15.87 9.75
C VAL A 420 1.68 -15.54 10.13
N GLU A 421 2.07 -14.26 10.11
CA GLU A 421 3.43 -13.83 10.47
C GLU A 421 3.85 -14.29 11.88
N HIS A 422 2.90 -14.28 12.82
CA HIS A 422 3.10 -14.74 14.19
C HIS A 422 3.34 -16.26 14.33
N GLU A 423 3.22 -17.04 13.24
CA GLU A 423 3.56 -18.47 13.22
C GLU A 423 5.03 -18.72 12.85
N LEU A 424 5.75 -17.71 12.34
CA LEU A 424 7.19 -17.79 12.14
C LEU A 424 7.92 -17.78 13.50
N PRO A 425 8.85 -18.72 13.77
CA PRO A 425 9.68 -18.75 14.98
C PRO A 425 10.44 -17.46 15.21
N ASP A 426 10.75 -17.11 16.46
CA ASP A 426 11.50 -15.89 16.78
C ASP A 426 12.89 -15.96 16.11
N ALA A 427 13.47 -14.79 15.78
CA ALA A 427 14.73 -14.74 15.01
C ALA A 427 15.86 -15.53 15.68
N CYS A 428 15.91 -15.54 17.01
CA CYS A 428 16.91 -16.27 17.81
C CYS A 428 16.72 -17.80 17.82
N GLU A 429 15.57 -18.31 17.39
CA GLU A 429 15.29 -19.75 17.33
C GLU A 429 15.65 -20.36 15.98
N LEU A 430 15.92 -19.52 14.99
CA LEU A 430 16.30 -19.93 13.66
C LEU A 430 17.83 -19.95 13.54
N PRO A 431 18.40 -20.97 12.89
CA PRO A 431 19.84 -21.18 12.85
C PRO A 431 20.52 -20.30 11.79
N PHE A 432 20.09 -19.03 11.65
CA PHE A 432 20.58 -18.11 10.63
C PHE A 432 21.18 -16.87 11.30
N ALA A 433 22.22 -16.28 10.69
CA ALA A 433 22.95 -15.14 11.25
C ALA A 433 22.05 -13.91 11.45
N LYS A 434 21.06 -13.74 10.57
CA LYS A 434 20.01 -12.73 10.70
C LYS A 434 18.70 -13.29 10.18
N VAL A 435 17.61 -12.97 10.88
CA VAL A 435 16.26 -13.19 10.36
C VAL A 435 15.46 -11.90 10.44
N ALA A 436 14.96 -11.48 9.28
CA ALA A 436 13.99 -10.40 9.15
C ALA A 436 12.63 -11.00 8.76
N LYS A 437 11.55 -10.43 9.29
CA LYS A 437 10.17 -10.81 8.95
C LYS A 437 9.42 -9.57 8.51
N ALA A 438 8.57 -9.72 7.51
CA ALA A 438 7.58 -8.72 7.16
C ALA A 438 6.36 -9.39 6.54
N HIS A 439 5.32 -8.59 6.33
CA HIS A 439 4.12 -9.01 5.65
C HIS A 439 3.80 -8.15 4.43
N TRP A 440 3.01 -8.68 3.50
CA TRP A 440 2.51 -7.93 2.34
C TRP A 440 1.94 -6.55 2.75
N GLY A 441 2.35 -5.50 2.05
CA GLY A 441 2.01 -4.10 2.36
C GLY A 441 2.92 -3.39 3.36
N ALA A 442 3.67 -4.13 4.20
CA ALA A 442 4.72 -3.58 5.07
C ALA A 442 6.12 -3.64 4.44
N VAL A 443 6.27 -4.42 3.35
CA VAL A 443 7.53 -4.58 2.60
C VAL A 443 7.84 -3.38 1.69
N ASP A 444 6.83 -2.59 1.36
CA ASP A 444 6.99 -1.49 0.42
C ASP A 444 7.55 -0.26 1.14
N GLY A 445 8.62 0.32 0.62
CA GLY A 445 9.25 1.53 1.16
C GLY A 445 10.18 1.31 2.36
N SER A 446 10.28 0.11 2.94
CA SER A 446 11.23 -0.17 4.02
C SER A 446 12.57 -0.72 3.49
N ASN A 447 13.66 -0.36 4.18
CA ASN A 447 15.03 -0.80 3.90
C ASN A 447 15.55 -1.81 4.95
N ALA A 448 14.72 -2.25 5.89
CA ALA A 448 15.13 -3.05 7.06
C ALA A 448 15.80 -4.41 6.73
N TYR A 449 15.64 -4.87 5.49
CA TYR A 449 16.06 -6.19 4.98
C TYR A 449 17.04 -6.07 3.80
N ALA A 450 17.57 -4.87 3.50
CA ALA A 450 18.50 -4.64 2.39
C ALA A 450 19.82 -5.42 2.51
N ASP A 451 20.22 -5.84 3.71
CA ASP A 451 21.42 -6.63 3.98
C ASP A 451 21.17 -8.14 4.01
N CYS A 452 19.93 -8.58 3.82
CA CYS A 452 19.60 -10.01 3.70
C CYS A 452 20.06 -10.54 2.34
N ASP A 453 20.52 -11.78 2.30
CA ASP A 453 20.99 -12.48 1.09
C ASP A 453 20.07 -13.63 0.69
N VAL A 454 19.00 -13.85 1.47
CA VAL A 454 17.94 -14.81 1.15
C VAL A 454 16.57 -14.14 1.29
N ALA A 455 15.70 -14.31 0.31
CA ALA A 455 14.28 -13.96 0.40
C ALA A 455 13.41 -15.23 0.38
N VAL A 456 12.44 -15.32 1.28
CA VAL A 456 11.47 -16.41 1.35
C VAL A 456 10.07 -15.84 1.18
N ILE A 457 9.46 -16.09 0.03
CA ILE A 457 8.13 -15.62 -0.34
C ILE A 457 7.14 -16.76 -0.08
N PHE A 458 6.40 -16.70 1.04
CA PHE A 458 5.56 -17.81 1.49
C PHE A 458 4.13 -17.37 1.80
N GLY A 459 3.21 -17.74 0.90
CA GLY A 459 1.83 -17.30 0.89
C GLY A 459 1.65 -16.00 0.09
N LEU A 460 0.79 -16.03 -0.93
CA LEU A 460 0.65 -14.95 -1.92
C LEU A 460 -0.50 -13.98 -1.58
N PRO A 461 -0.35 -12.67 -1.88
CA PRO A 461 -1.31 -11.62 -1.52
C PRO A 461 -2.47 -11.53 -2.51
N PHE A 462 -3.25 -12.60 -2.68
CA PHE A 462 -4.44 -12.53 -3.54
C PHE A 462 -5.45 -11.51 -3.01
N ARG A 463 -5.90 -10.63 -3.91
CA ARG A 463 -7.03 -9.72 -3.68
C ARG A 463 -8.36 -10.40 -4.03
N ASP A 464 -9.45 -9.74 -3.69
CA ASP A 464 -10.78 -10.10 -4.16
C ASP A 464 -10.82 -10.05 -5.69
N ALA A 465 -11.30 -11.12 -6.32
CA ALA A 465 -11.20 -11.30 -7.76
C ALA A 465 -12.21 -10.47 -8.57
N VAL A 466 -13.27 -9.98 -7.90
CA VAL A 466 -14.37 -9.28 -8.56
C VAL A 466 -14.34 -7.81 -8.20
N THR A 467 -14.32 -7.48 -6.91
CA THR A 467 -14.55 -6.10 -6.46
C THR A 467 -13.36 -5.19 -6.75
N TRP A 468 -12.14 -5.65 -6.47
CA TRP A 468 -10.94 -4.83 -6.68
C TRP A 468 -10.74 -4.42 -8.15
N PRO A 469 -10.68 -5.35 -9.12
CA PRO A 469 -10.44 -4.96 -10.52
C PRO A 469 -11.61 -4.18 -11.12
N THR A 470 -12.86 -4.48 -10.71
CA THR A 470 -14.04 -3.72 -11.17
C THR A 470 -14.00 -2.28 -10.68
N ASN A 471 -13.67 -2.05 -9.40
CA ASN A 471 -13.53 -0.71 -8.84
C ASN A 471 -12.41 0.07 -9.55
N VAL A 472 -11.25 -0.56 -9.76
CA VAL A 472 -10.14 0.07 -10.50
C VAL A 472 -10.56 0.47 -11.91
N PHE A 473 -11.25 -0.43 -12.62
CA PHE A 473 -11.72 -0.15 -13.96
C PHE A 473 -12.74 0.99 -13.98
N PHE A 474 -13.79 0.93 -13.15
CA PHE A 474 -14.85 1.94 -13.14
C PHE A 474 -14.33 3.32 -12.74
N ALA A 475 -13.40 3.41 -11.79
CA ALA A 475 -12.80 4.68 -11.38
C ALA A 475 -11.94 5.33 -12.48
N LEU A 476 -11.32 4.54 -13.37
CA LEU A 476 -10.42 5.06 -14.41
C LEU A 476 -11.09 5.20 -15.78
N GLN A 477 -11.90 4.21 -16.18
CA GLN A 477 -12.53 4.09 -17.51
C GLN A 477 -14.01 4.48 -17.50
N GLY A 478 -14.58 4.76 -16.33
CA GLY A 478 -16.00 5.01 -16.17
C GLY A 478 -16.82 3.74 -15.98
N VAL A 479 -18.03 3.94 -15.48
CA VAL A 479 -18.98 2.87 -15.13
C VAL A 479 -19.43 2.12 -16.37
N GLN A 480 -19.45 0.80 -16.29
CA GLN A 480 -19.96 -0.08 -17.34
C GLN A 480 -21.27 -0.76 -16.89
N GLY A 481 -22.04 -1.28 -17.85
CA GLY A 481 -23.27 -2.03 -17.58
C GLY A 481 -23.04 -3.51 -17.24
N ASP A 482 -24.14 -4.23 -17.07
CA ASP A 482 -24.16 -5.67 -16.71
C ASP A 482 -23.41 -6.54 -17.71
N ASP A 483 -23.50 -6.25 -19.02
CA ASP A 483 -22.79 -7.01 -20.06
C ASP A 483 -21.27 -7.06 -19.80
N TRP A 484 -20.69 -5.95 -19.35
CA TRP A 484 -19.28 -5.90 -18.98
C TRP A 484 -19.01 -6.57 -17.64
N LEU A 485 -19.92 -6.47 -16.68
CA LEU A 485 -19.79 -7.14 -15.38
C LEU A 485 -19.78 -8.66 -15.53
N ASP A 486 -20.57 -9.19 -16.47
CA ASP A 486 -20.58 -10.62 -16.82
C ASP A 486 -19.36 -11.00 -17.67
N ASN A 487 -18.99 -10.16 -18.63
CA ASN A 487 -17.90 -10.43 -19.57
C ASN A 487 -16.90 -9.26 -19.62
N PRO A 488 -16.00 -9.13 -18.62
CA PRO A 488 -15.12 -7.98 -18.51
C PRO A 488 -14.06 -8.03 -19.60
N THR A 489 -14.30 -7.28 -20.67
CA THR A 489 -13.40 -7.16 -21.81
C THR A 489 -13.00 -5.71 -22.05
N TRP A 490 -11.77 -5.48 -22.49
CA TRP A 490 -11.30 -4.14 -22.82
C TRP A 490 -10.05 -4.21 -23.69
N ASN A 491 -10.02 -3.46 -24.80
CA ASN A 491 -8.88 -3.40 -25.73
C ASN A 491 -8.33 -4.78 -26.13
N GLY A 492 -9.21 -5.71 -26.46
CA GLY A 492 -8.85 -7.08 -26.88
C GLY A 492 -8.47 -8.02 -25.73
N HIS A 493 -8.39 -7.54 -24.49
CA HIS A 493 -8.23 -8.40 -23.32
C HIS A 493 -9.56 -9.07 -22.96
N VAL A 494 -9.61 -10.39 -23.07
CA VAL A 494 -10.69 -11.21 -22.51
C VAL A 494 -10.40 -11.47 -21.03
N ASN A 495 -11.44 -11.47 -20.19
CA ASN A 495 -11.33 -11.69 -18.74
C ASN A 495 -10.34 -10.71 -18.07
N LEU A 496 -10.59 -9.41 -18.28
CA LEU A 496 -9.72 -8.33 -17.84
C LEU A 496 -9.42 -8.37 -16.34
N ARG A 497 -10.42 -8.76 -15.52
CA ARG A 497 -10.27 -8.87 -14.06
C ARG A 497 -9.11 -9.78 -13.67
N GLU A 498 -9.04 -10.96 -14.28
CA GLU A 498 -7.96 -11.91 -14.01
C GLU A 498 -6.61 -11.36 -14.46
N HIS A 499 -6.56 -10.71 -15.63
CA HIS A 499 -5.33 -10.10 -16.12
C HIS A 499 -4.78 -9.05 -15.14
N MET A 500 -5.64 -8.15 -14.66
CA MET A 500 -5.28 -7.12 -13.68
C MET A 500 -4.75 -7.72 -12.37
N MET A 501 -5.39 -8.79 -11.87
CA MET A 501 -4.94 -9.48 -10.65
C MET A 501 -3.57 -10.12 -10.81
N ARG A 502 -3.35 -10.86 -11.92
CA ARG A 502 -2.08 -11.57 -12.18
C ARG A 502 -0.91 -10.58 -12.24
N ARG A 503 -1.14 -9.45 -12.91
CA ARG A 503 -0.21 -8.33 -13.05
C ARG A 503 0.15 -7.67 -11.72
N GLN A 504 -0.84 -7.30 -10.93
CA GLN A 504 -0.62 -6.74 -9.59
C GLN A 504 0.13 -7.70 -8.65
N LEU A 505 -0.25 -8.98 -8.67
CA LEU A 505 0.38 -10.01 -7.85
C LEU A 505 1.87 -10.14 -8.19
N SER A 506 2.19 -10.16 -9.49
CA SER A 506 3.57 -10.22 -9.97
C SER A 506 4.39 -9.00 -9.52
N ALA A 507 3.83 -7.78 -9.67
CA ALA A 507 4.47 -6.55 -9.21
C ALA A 507 4.81 -6.61 -7.70
N SER A 508 3.85 -7.07 -6.88
CA SER A 508 4.05 -7.19 -5.42
C SER A 508 5.17 -8.17 -5.06
N ILE A 509 5.24 -9.32 -5.75
CA ILE A 509 6.30 -10.32 -5.54
C ILE A 509 7.66 -9.78 -5.95
N ILE A 510 7.77 -9.16 -7.12
CA ILE A 510 9.02 -8.57 -7.64
C ILE A 510 9.52 -7.47 -6.71
N GLN A 511 8.63 -6.63 -6.19
CA GLN A 511 8.98 -5.62 -5.19
C GLN A 511 9.52 -6.26 -3.92
N ALA A 512 8.89 -7.33 -3.42
CA ALA A 512 9.35 -8.04 -2.23
C ALA A 512 10.71 -8.74 -2.42
N ILE A 513 10.98 -9.30 -3.60
CA ILE A 513 12.29 -9.88 -3.93
C ILE A 513 13.35 -8.79 -3.95
N ASN A 514 13.10 -7.67 -4.64
CA ASN A 514 14.07 -6.57 -4.78
C ASN A 514 14.30 -5.74 -3.51
N ARG A 515 13.83 -6.23 -2.36
CA ARG A 515 14.09 -5.63 -1.05
C ARG A 515 15.35 -6.14 -0.37
N ILE A 516 15.85 -7.31 -0.75
CA ILE A 516 17.10 -7.88 -0.21
C ILE A 516 18.35 -7.31 -0.92
N CYS A 517 19.54 -7.85 -0.63
CA CYS A 517 20.82 -7.32 -1.11
C CYS A 517 20.96 -7.30 -2.63
N CYS A 518 20.18 -8.09 -3.37
CA CYS A 518 20.18 -8.08 -4.83
C CYS A 518 19.79 -6.71 -5.40
N ARG A 519 19.30 -5.76 -4.60
CA ARG A 519 19.10 -4.36 -5.02
C ARG A 519 20.38 -3.55 -5.19
N HIS A 520 21.51 -3.96 -4.62
CA HIS A 520 22.77 -3.21 -4.71
C HIS A 520 23.45 -3.48 -6.05
N VAL A 521 24.14 -2.46 -6.59
CA VAL A 521 24.89 -2.57 -7.84
C VAL A 521 26.37 -2.74 -7.51
N THR A 522 26.95 -3.86 -7.92
CA THR A 522 28.33 -4.25 -7.55
C THR A 522 29.35 -4.06 -8.65
N ASP A 523 28.92 -3.87 -9.90
CA ASP A 523 29.81 -3.74 -11.05
C ASP A 523 29.26 -2.80 -12.14
N ASP A 524 30.10 -2.53 -13.13
CA ASP A 524 29.82 -1.68 -14.29
C ASP A 524 28.85 -2.31 -15.31
N ARG A 525 28.41 -3.56 -15.09
CA ARG A 525 27.41 -4.29 -15.89
C ARG A 525 26.05 -4.34 -15.20
N GLY A 526 25.88 -3.64 -14.08
CA GLY A 526 24.63 -3.61 -13.32
C GLY A 526 24.37 -4.88 -12.50
N GLY A 527 25.40 -5.70 -12.30
CA GLY A 527 25.37 -6.89 -11.46
C GLY A 527 25.06 -6.57 -10.00
N CYS A 528 24.74 -7.61 -9.23
CA CYS A 528 24.38 -7.50 -7.83
C CYS A 528 25.03 -8.60 -6.97
N PRO A 529 25.06 -8.46 -5.63
CA PRO A 529 25.55 -9.52 -4.76
C PRO A 529 24.77 -10.82 -4.96
N PRO A 530 25.40 -12.00 -4.82
CA PRO A 530 24.70 -13.27 -4.87
C PRO A 530 23.56 -13.32 -3.86
N ALA A 531 22.43 -13.88 -4.26
CA ALA A 531 21.26 -14.02 -3.40
C ALA A 531 20.40 -15.22 -3.80
N ASP A 532 19.72 -15.81 -2.82
CA ASP A 532 18.76 -16.89 -3.04
C ASP A 532 17.32 -16.43 -2.76
N VAL A 533 16.39 -16.79 -3.63
CA VAL A 533 14.97 -16.49 -3.48
C VAL A 533 14.22 -17.81 -3.47
N PHE A 534 13.47 -18.09 -2.40
CA PHE A 534 12.60 -19.26 -2.29
C PHE A 534 11.15 -18.82 -2.42
N ILE A 535 10.42 -19.38 -3.36
CA ILE A 535 9.01 -19.05 -3.59
C ILE A 535 8.17 -20.29 -3.85
N VAL A 536 6.98 -20.31 -3.28
CA VAL A 536 5.96 -21.33 -3.59
C VAL A 536 4.89 -20.73 -4.50
N LEU A 537 4.77 -21.26 -5.71
CA LEU A 537 3.82 -20.84 -6.73
C LEU A 537 2.68 -21.85 -6.90
N PRO A 538 1.46 -21.38 -7.22
CA PRO A 538 0.38 -22.28 -7.59
C PRO A 538 0.70 -22.99 -8.90
N SER A 539 0.42 -24.28 -9.02
CA SER A 539 0.55 -25.01 -10.29
C SER A 539 -0.42 -24.46 -11.35
N GLY A 540 0.00 -24.52 -12.62
CA GLY A 540 -0.79 -24.10 -13.77
C GLY A 540 -0.48 -22.67 -14.25
N GLU A 541 -1.30 -22.19 -15.18
CA GLU A 541 -1.09 -20.95 -15.93
C GLU A 541 -0.77 -19.74 -15.04
N ARG A 542 -1.48 -19.61 -13.91
CA ARG A 542 -1.27 -18.50 -12.99
C ARG A 542 0.14 -18.46 -12.40
N GLY A 543 0.71 -19.60 -12.02
CA GLY A 543 2.06 -19.64 -11.48
C GLY A 543 3.12 -19.42 -12.56
N GLU A 544 2.89 -19.97 -13.75
CA GLU A 544 3.75 -19.75 -14.92
C GLU A 544 3.80 -18.27 -15.32
N ASP A 545 2.68 -17.56 -15.29
CA ASP A 545 2.61 -16.12 -15.57
C ASP A 545 3.42 -15.28 -14.57
N ILE A 546 3.33 -15.63 -13.29
CA ILE A 546 4.12 -14.97 -12.23
C ILE A 546 5.61 -15.21 -12.48
N LEU A 547 6.00 -16.44 -12.78
CA LEU A 547 7.40 -16.80 -13.06
C LEU A 547 7.91 -16.07 -14.31
N ALA A 548 7.10 -15.98 -15.36
CA ALA A 548 7.42 -15.25 -16.58
C ALA A 548 7.59 -13.74 -16.33
N ALA A 549 6.76 -13.15 -15.46
CA ALA A 549 6.90 -11.76 -15.04
C ALA A 549 8.19 -11.52 -14.25
N ILE A 550 8.55 -12.41 -13.32
CA ILE A 550 9.82 -12.32 -12.58
C ILE A 550 11.01 -12.37 -13.55
N ARG A 551 11.03 -13.31 -14.50
CA ARG A 551 12.11 -13.40 -15.50
C ARG A 551 12.24 -12.16 -16.37
N ARG A 552 11.12 -11.52 -16.71
CA ARG A 552 11.08 -10.31 -17.52
C ARG A 552 11.65 -9.09 -16.78
N GLU A 553 11.28 -8.93 -15.51
CA GLU A 553 11.69 -7.76 -14.70
C GLU A 553 13.04 -7.97 -13.98
N MET A 554 13.50 -9.21 -13.87
CA MET A 554 14.80 -9.58 -13.29
C MET A 554 15.67 -10.32 -14.33
N PRO A 555 16.20 -9.60 -15.34
CA PRO A 555 16.96 -10.21 -16.42
C PRO A 555 18.21 -10.94 -15.90
N GLY A 556 18.41 -12.16 -16.40
CA GLY A 556 19.54 -13.02 -16.04
C GLY A 556 19.31 -13.90 -14.82
N ILE A 557 18.20 -13.76 -14.09
CA ILE A 557 17.93 -14.58 -12.89
C ILE A 557 17.97 -16.08 -13.18
N ASN A 558 18.67 -16.84 -12.34
CA ASN A 558 18.80 -18.29 -12.49
C ASN A 558 17.61 -18.99 -11.84
N VAL A 559 16.73 -19.61 -12.61
CA VAL A 559 15.58 -20.33 -12.06
C VAL A 559 15.91 -21.81 -11.89
N VAL A 560 15.72 -22.32 -10.68
CA VAL A 560 15.95 -23.72 -10.32
C VAL A 560 14.69 -24.33 -9.69
N ASP A 561 14.48 -25.62 -9.95
CA ASP A 561 13.42 -26.38 -9.31
C ASP A 561 13.75 -26.57 -7.82
N TRP A 562 12.78 -26.24 -6.96
CA TRP A 562 12.86 -26.45 -5.53
C TRP A 562 11.90 -27.58 -5.17
N PRO A 563 12.41 -28.79 -4.86
CA PRO A 563 11.60 -29.98 -4.62
C PRO A 563 10.95 -29.97 -3.22
N PHE A 564 10.27 -28.87 -2.89
CA PHE A 564 9.58 -28.64 -1.64
C PHE A 564 8.07 -28.76 -1.83
N ASP A 565 7.45 -29.65 -1.06
CA ASP A 565 6.01 -29.75 -0.95
C ASP A 565 5.53 -29.11 0.36
N PRO A 566 4.81 -27.97 0.33
CA PRO A 566 4.30 -27.35 1.54
C PRO A 566 3.35 -28.27 2.32
N ASP A 567 2.71 -29.23 1.65
CA ASP A 567 1.69 -30.11 2.21
C ASP A 567 2.14 -31.58 2.37
N GLY A 568 3.44 -31.85 2.23
CA GLY A 568 4.06 -33.18 2.36
C GLY A 568 3.99 -33.81 3.78
N PRO A 569 4.84 -34.79 4.15
CA PRO A 569 4.80 -35.40 5.48
C PRO A 569 4.98 -34.38 6.64
N LYS A 570 4.33 -34.60 7.79
CA LYS A 570 4.40 -33.65 8.93
C LYS A 570 5.84 -33.51 9.44
N ALA A 571 6.35 -32.28 9.46
CA ALA A 571 7.63 -31.95 10.07
C ALA A 571 7.50 -31.76 11.59
N ARG A 572 8.58 -32.06 12.32
CA ARG A 572 8.65 -31.79 13.77
C ARG A 572 8.76 -30.28 13.99
N ARG A 573 7.85 -29.72 14.79
CA ARG A 573 7.87 -28.30 15.17
C ARG A 573 9.12 -28.01 16.01
N ARG A 574 10.09 -27.28 15.45
CA ARG A 574 11.05 -26.52 16.27
C ARG A 574 10.28 -25.38 16.95
N GLY A 575 10.67 -24.99 18.16
CA GLY A 575 9.93 -24.06 19.01
C GLY A 575 9.31 -22.91 18.21
N ALA A 576 8.02 -22.67 18.38
CA ALA A 576 7.35 -21.57 17.72
C ALA A 576 7.37 -20.39 18.68
N GLY A 577 8.45 -19.62 18.63
CA GLY A 577 8.67 -18.43 19.44
C GLY A 577 8.65 -18.70 20.94
N THR A 578 9.05 -17.68 21.69
CA THR A 578 8.47 -17.53 23.01
C THR A 578 6.96 -17.22 22.85
N PRO A 579 6.07 -17.76 23.71
CA PRO A 579 4.66 -17.37 23.72
C PRO A 579 4.45 -15.84 23.81
N HIS A 580 5.44 -15.14 24.35
CA HIS A 580 5.50 -13.68 24.48
C HIS A 580 5.79 -12.97 23.15
N GLY A 581 6.81 -13.41 22.39
CA GLY A 581 7.13 -12.85 21.06
C GLY A 581 5.97 -13.00 20.07
N ARG A 582 5.39 -14.20 19.99
CA ARG A 582 4.22 -14.47 19.13
C ARG A 582 3.00 -13.64 19.50
N LEU A 583 2.80 -13.36 20.79
CA LEU A 583 1.73 -12.49 21.25
C LEU A 583 1.95 -11.04 20.81
N LEU A 584 3.18 -10.53 20.90
CA LEU A 584 3.53 -9.18 20.47
C LEU A 584 3.27 -9.01 18.97
N THR A 585 3.86 -9.87 18.13
CA THR A 585 3.64 -9.83 16.67
C THR A 585 2.16 -9.96 16.31
N TYR A 586 1.42 -10.83 16.99
CA TYR A 586 -0.02 -10.97 16.77
C TYR A 586 -0.79 -9.69 17.12
N MET A 587 -0.46 -9.02 18.22
CA MET A 587 -1.13 -7.80 18.65
C MET A 587 -0.70 -6.56 17.86
N GLU A 588 0.57 -6.45 17.45
CA GLU A 588 1.05 -5.44 16.49
C GLU A 588 0.25 -5.49 15.19
N ASN A 589 -0.02 -6.70 14.71
CA ASN A 589 -0.75 -6.91 13.47
C ASN A 589 -2.27 -6.75 13.59
N ARG A 590 -2.80 -6.78 14.81
CA ARG A 590 -4.24 -6.67 15.08
C ARG A 590 -4.73 -5.23 14.94
N ALA A 591 -5.95 -5.08 14.42
CA ALA A 591 -6.64 -3.80 14.45
C ALA A 591 -6.94 -3.37 15.90
N PRO A 592 -7.08 -2.06 16.18
CA PRO A 592 -7.48 -1.57 17.49
C PRO A 592 -8.76 -2.23 18.03
N GLY A 593 -8.84 -2.38 19.36
CA GLY A 593 -9.97 -2.97 20.06
C GLY A 593 -9.62 -4.13 21.00
N ARG A 594 -10.67 -4.77 21.54
CA ARG A 594 -10.56 -5.87 22.50
C ARG A 594 -10.35 -7.23 21.84
N THR A 595 -9.40 -8.00 22.34
CA THR A 595 -9.17 -9.39 21.95
C THR A 595 -9.24 -10.28 23.19
N SER A 596 -10.16 -11.24 23.21
CA SER A 596 -10.31 -12.12 24.37
C SER A 596 -9.14 -13.09 24.49
N MET A 597 -8.80 -13.45 25.73
CA MET A 597 -7.77 -14.48 25.99
C MET A 597 -8.13 -15.86 25.45
N GLN A 598 -9.41 -16.12 25.14
CA GLN A 598 -9.82 -17.34 24.42
C GLN A 598 -9.40 -17.29 22.96
N VAL A 599 -9.62 -16.15 22.29
CA VAL A 599 -9.17 -15.95 20.90
C VAL A 599 -7.66 -16.02 20.82
N ILE A 600 -6.93 -15.36 21.73
CA ILE A 600 -5.46 -15.43 21.82
C ILE A 600 -4.98 -16.86 22.03
N ALA A 601 -5.59 -17.59 22.98
CA ALA A 601 -5.19 -18.98 23.23
C ALA A 601 -5.44 -19.88 22.02
N ARG A 602 -6.57 -19.73 21.33
CA ARG A 602 -6.88 -20.49 20.12
C ARG A 602 -5.89 -20.20 19.00
N GLU A 603 -5.62 -18.92 18.76
CA GLU A 603 -4.71 -18.48 17.71
C GLU A 603 -3.29 -19.01 17.97
N LEU A 604 -2.73 -18.68 19.13
CA LEU A 604 -1.37 -19.05 19.50
C LEU A 604 -1.22 -20.55 19.80
N GLY A 605 -2.32 -21.31 19.88
CA GLY A 605 -2.34 -22.74 20.19
C GLY A 605 -1.99 -23.05 21.65
N LEU A 606 -2.31 -22.16 22.58
CA LEU A 606 -1.99 -22.30 23.99
C LEU A 606 -2.90 -23.32 24.66
N LYS A 607 -2.30 -24.27 25.39
CA LYS A 607 -3.02 -25.15 26.33
C LYS A 607 -3.54 -24.32 27.51
N GLN A 608 -4.52 -24.87 28.24
CA GLN A 608 -5.17 -24.17 29.34
C GLN A 608 -4.20 -23.75 30.47
N SER A 609 -3.17 -24.54 30.75
CA SER A 609 -2.10 -24.17 31.71
C SER A 609 -1.30 -22.95 31.22
N ALA A 610 -0.76 -23.02 30.00
CA ALA A 610 0.00 -21.94 29.38
C ALA A 610 -0.83 -20.64 29.25
N LYS A 611 -2.14 -20.74 29.00
CA LYS A 611 -3.06 -19.60 29.02
C LYS A 611 -3.13 -18.95 30.41
N LYS A 612 -3.24 -19.75 31.48
CA LYS A 612 -3.27 -19.24 32.86
C LYS A 612 -1.96 -18.58 33.25
N ASP A 613 -0.83 -19.16 32.84
CA ASP A 613 0.50 -18.59 33.09
C ASP A 613 0.68 -17.26 32.36
N LEU A 614 0.26 -17.18 31.09
CA LEU A 614 0.27 -15.93 30.35
C LEU A 614 -0.63 -14.88 31.02
N GLN A 615 -1.83 -15.23 31.45
CA GLN A 615 -2.72 -14.31 32.19
C GLN A 615 -2.09 -13.85 33.51
N LYS A 616 -1.33 -14.71 34.20
CA LYS A 616 -0.58 -14.35 35.41
C LYS A 616 0.52 -13.33 35.09
N ASN A 617 1.28 -13.56 34.03
CA ASN A 617 2.35 -12.64 33.60
C ASN A 617 1.79 -11.28 33.17
N LEU A 618 0.68 -11.27 32.44
CA LEU A 618 0.01 -10.05 31.98
C LEU A 618 -0.63 -9.21 33.10
N ARG A 619 -0.91 -9.81 34.27
CA ARG A 619 -1.35 -9.07 35.46
C ARG A 619 -0.22 -8.32 36.16
N SER A 620 1.02 -8.71 35.92
CA SER A 620 2.18 -8.03 36.47
C SER A 620 2.56 -6.87 35.56
N GLU A 621 2.37 -5.64 36.04
CA GLU A 621 2.67 -4.41 35.27
C GLU A 621 4.14 -4.33 34.85
N ASN A 622 5.05 -4.85 35.69
CA ASN A 622 6.49 -4.82 35.46
C ASN A 622 7.00 -6.04 34.66
N HIS A 623 6.13 -6.95 34.24
CA HIS A 623 6.57 -8.09 33.45
C HIS A 623 7.02 -7.60 32.05
N PRO A 624 8.16 -8.08 31.50
CA PRO A 624 8.67 -7.61 30.21
C PRO A 624 7.65 -7.64 29.08
N THR A 625 6.82 -8.68 29.01
CA THR A 625 5.73 -8.78 28.04
C THR A 625 4.65 -7.72 28.22
N THR A 626 4.28 -7.40 29.45
CA THR A 626 3.26 -6.38 29.75
C THR A 626 3.78 -5.00 29.35
N LEU A 627 5.05 -4.71 29.65
CA LEU A 627 5.72 -3.47 29.23
C LEU A 627 5.84 -3.37 27.71
N ALA A 628 6.25 -4.45 27.03
CA ALA A 628 6.35 -4.48 25.57
C ALA A 628 4.98 -4.31 24.90
N LEU A 629 3.92 -4.94 25.44
CA LEU A 629 2.55 -4.72 24.98
C LEU A 629 2.12 -3.26 25.17
N LYS A 630 2.43 -2.66 26.32
CA LYS A 630 2.11 -1.26 26.61
C LYS A 630 2.82 -0.31 25.66
N ALA A 631 4.06 -0.59 25.27
CA ALA A 631 4.82 0.19 24.30
C ALA A 631 4.17 0.23 22.91
N ILE A 632 3.49 -0.86 22.50
CA ILE A 632 2.71 -0.92 21.25
C ILE A 632 1.23 -0.52 21.45
N GLY A 633 0.90 0.14 22.56
CA GLY A 633 -0.44 0.65 22.86
C GLY A 633 -1.44 -0.43 23.28
N VAL A 634 -0.98 -1.57 23.81
CA VAL A 634 -1.82 -2.69 24.24
C VAL A 634 -1.81 -2.84 25.77
N THR A 635 -2.99 -2.88 26.38
CA THR A 635 -3.17 -3.08 27.82
C THR A 635 -3.91 -4.39 28.12
N TYR A 636 -3.67 -4.96 29.30
CA TYR A 636 -4.41 -6.13 29.78
C TYR A 636 -5.53 -5.71 30.71
N GLU A 637 -6.76 -6.13 30.40
CA GLU A 637 -7.94 -5.89 31.21
C GLU A 637 -8.53 -7.23 31.67
N ALA A 638 -8.63 -7.41 32.98
CA ALA A 638 -9.38 -8.51 33.59
C ALA A 638 -10.70 -7.95 34.14
N THR A 639 -11.84 -8.50 33.72
CA THR A 639 -13.11 -8.14 34.37
C THR A 639 -13.16 -8.71 35.78
N THR A 640 -13.56 -7.87 36.72
CA THR A 640 -13.73 -8.17 38.15
C THR A 640 -14.98 -9.04 38.39
N GLY A 641 -15.02 -10.25 37.83
CA GLY A 641 -16.02 -11.26 38.16
C GLY A 641 -15.37 -12.41 38.93
N LYS A 642 -15.75 -12.62 40.20
CA LYS A 642 -15.35 -13.82 40.96
C LYS A 642 -16.07 -15.04 40.37
N GLY A 643 -15.33 -16.02 39.83
CA GLY A 643 -15.84 -17.32 39.39
C GLY A 643 -15.67 -17.62 37.89
N ARG A 644 -16.38 -18.66 37.39
CA ARG A 644 -16.32 -19.18 35.99
C ARG A 644 -16.67 -18.16 34.88
N GLY A 645 -17.14 -16.95 35.24
CA GLY A 645 -17.49 -15.87 34.30
C GLY A 645 -16.44 -14.76 34.11
N GLY A 646 -15.31 -14.79 34.83
CA GLY A 646 -14.24 -13.80 34.68
C GLY A 646 -13.61 -13.84 33.28
N SER A 647 -13.82 -12.80 32.50
CA SER A 647 -13.24 -12.67 31.16
C SER A 647 -12.00 -11.77 31.21
N SER A 648 -11.05 -12.03 30.32
CA SER A 648 -9.83 -11.23 30.24
C SER A 648 -9.53 -10.93 28.79
N TYR A 649 -9.02 -9.73 28.56
CA TYR A 649 -8.86 -9.14 27.25
C TYR A 649 -7.51 -8.44 27.16
N LEU A 650 -6.91 -8.46 25.98
CA LEU A 650 -5.93 -7.47 25.58
C LEU A 650 -6.65 -6.39 24.77
N VAL A 651 -6.35 -5.13 25.07
CA VAL A 651 -7.02 -3.98 24.47
C VAL A 651 -5.98 -3.13 23.78
N LYS A 652 -6.08 -3.03 22.46
CA LYS A 652 -5.20 -2.19 21.65
C LYS A 652 -5.85 -0.83 21.44
N ALA A 653 -5.16 0.24 21.83
CA ALA A 653 -5.59 1.61 21.57
C ALA A 653 -5.65 1.89 20.06
N ALA A 654 -6.54 2.82 19.69
CA ALA A 654 -6.82 3.20 18.31
C ALA A 654 -6.14 4.50 17.93
#